data_AF-A0A1Q6QYB6-F1
#
_entry.id   AF-A0A1Q6QYB6-F1
#
_cell.length_a   1.000
_cell.length_b   1.000
_cell.length_c   1.000
_cell.angle_alpha   90.00
_cell.angle_beta   90.00
_cell.angle_gamma   90.00
#
_symmetry.space_group_name_H-M   'P 1'
#
loop_
_entity.id
_entity.type
_entity.pdbx_description
1 polymer ?
#
loop_
_entity_poly.entity_id
_entity_poly.type
_entity_poly.pdbx_seq_one_letter_code
_entity_poly.pdbx_strand_id
1 'polypeptide(L)'
;MKKKRILLGVIITILLIISSILVYLLVIKKDNNNIEERLNINEIITIPKTDISIGDSFYLEKEDNKLVVYDYNNKKLSEQELGEEDFYEIYNNKYIIIKNDKKVLLVDQNGNEIKEGTFAITVYSNNKSYIIIDNKLYNSNMEEVYELSDNLLVDNYINNKLYSSNIINDILILTFENKDNNMLIDLTTKEVLYKGYDDYFLFNENNDTIEYIAIKQKDTYDIYNMKNKEVVISNVSIDEDYIITKDNKKMYIYNNKIYKDNTKINKKYHLSTKDCEVGGKLLDNKNNTIVDKCMLYYEEVFNNIIIGSNIKEQILYIDNKVITNDYISKVGNYIVTYNYDEDGVVTKYKLYNSKGEEKDKSNEVSYLGNNIYLEYNTTDGTYIILDSNLNKIVDNINSIICPYKNYCIVSDDNLNKTIYRDGKEVSSNIYDDITIDKDKIIAVGLFNTYIYKLGTKKEINIDVKEEVDINIDEVIDKYRLDSMKDKIKDNEELFKKYAYIVENNNNLLEYKKQVMDMFDLIISNKEYLNELRLLNKLKELNITYADDLGTGVGATYSDYGTKVSLKEKDNYTLYHELTHFADFSFNNYNNIYNLYNCNNKYEVKKGYDSSCSPIYIDTNFITEAGAELYSGKYYTHELEAYAPAALILEALEYICGTKELNEWFFSSDAYFKKLWLEAGYTTEETEKIINSLSNRTKILSSGNDDTIFIVDTLIDLYKIKISDNFMNDNKFKYILRSLIDYRRDFTTSKYSSELDIIVNENNTITNALNSSFDGYILYKTFGDLIIIDGKEYISSLCYKGNEIGALLIDYDFDNNKVLNYKYTLRDN
;
A
#
# COMPACT_ATOMS: atom_id res chain seq x y z
N MET A 1 16.75 48.67 69.54
CA MET A 1 16.32 48.73 68.12
C MET A 1 17.20 47.95 67.13
N LYS A 2 18.53 47.83 67.28
CA LYS A 2 19.40 47.11 66.31
C LYS A 2 19.21 45.57 66.26
N LYS A 3 18.97 44.87 67.38
CA LYS A 3 18.78 43.40 67.40
C LYS A 3 17.48 42.92 66.71
N LYS A 4 16.39 43.70 66.75
CA LYS A 4 15.13 43.36 66.05
C LYS A 4 15.22 43.52 64.53
N ARG A 5 16.05 44.44 64.01
CA ARG A 5 16.27 44.62 62.56
C ARG A 5 17.12 43.50 61.94
N ILE A 6 18.10 42.97 62.68
CA ILE A 6 18.91 41.84 62.22
C ILE A 6 18.07 40.56 62.20
N LEU A 7 17.23 40.33 63.22
CA LEU A 7 16.34 39.18 63.25
C LEU A 7 15.28 39.23 62.14
N LEU A 8 14.71 40.41 61.86
CA LEU A 8 13.80 40.58 60.72
C LEU A 8 14.50 40.36 59.38
N GLY A 9 15.73 40.86 59.24
CA GLY A 9 16.56 40.65 58.05
C GLY A 9 16.82 39.17 57.80
N VAL A 10 17.26 38.42 58.82
CA VAL A 10 17.52 36.98 58.72
C VAL A 10 16.25 36.19 58.40
N ILE A 11 15.10 36.54 59.00
CA ILE A 11 13.82 35.88 58.70
C ILE A 11 13.37 36.16 57.26
N ILE A 12 13.55 37.39 56.76
CA ILE A 12 13.24 37.75 55.37
C ILE A 12 14.18 37.04 54.40
N THR A 13 15.47 36.92 54.71
CA THR A 13 16.43 36.19 53.87
C THR A 13 16.11 34.69 53.85
N ILE A 14 15.74 34.09 54.99
CA ILE A 14 15.30 32.68 55.05
C ILE A 14 14.01 32.48 54.26
N LEU A 15 13.04 33.40 54.35
CA LEU A 15 11.80 33.35 53.56
C LEU A 15 12.06 33.49 52.06
N LEU A 16 13.00 34.35 51.64
CA LEU A 16 13.41 34.51 50.24
C LEU A 16 14.15 33.27 49.72
N ILE A 17 15.00 32.66 50.54
CA ILE A 17 15.68 31.40 50.20
C ILE A 17 14.64 30.28 50.07
N ILE A 18 13.70 30.16 51.01
CA ILE A 18 12.63 29.16 50.95
C ILE A 18 11.70 29.40 49.75
N SER A 19 11.35 30.65 49.42
CA SER A 19 10.55 30.95 48.22
C SER A 19 11.32 30.65 46.93
N SER A 20 12.62 30.93 46.88
CA SER A 20 13.45 30.59 45.72
C SER A 20 13.66 29.09 45.57
N ILE A 21 13.77 28.33 46.67
CA ILE A 21 13.80 26.86 46.66
C ILE A 21 12.43 26.29 46.28
N LEU A 22 11.31 26.88 46.72
CA LEU A 22 9.97 26.47 46.31
C LEU A 22 9.71 26.78 44.83
N VAL A 23 10.17 27.92 44.30
CA VAL A 23 10.09 28.24 42.87
C VAL A 23 11.01 27.33 42.07
N TYR A 24 12.24 27.07 42.53
CA TYR A 24 13.16 26.10 41.91
C TYR A 24 12.58 24.67 41.92
N LEU A 25 11.95 24.25 43.03
CA LEU A 25 11.25 22.97 43.12
C LEU A 25 9.95 22.93 42.32
N LEU A 26 9.23 24.05 42.13
CA LEU A 26 8.04 24.14 41.27
C LEU A 26 8.41 24.21 39.78
N VAL A 27 9.56 24.78 39.43
CA VAL A 27 10.12 24.78 38.07
C VAL A 27 10.73 23.42 37.72
N ILE A 28 11.25 22.66 38.70
CA ILE A 28 11.77 21.30 38.51
C ILE A 28 10.68 20.21 38.67
N LYS A 29 9.56 20.49 39.36
CA LYS A 29 8.37 19.61 39.41
C LYS A 29 7.31 19.93 38.37
N LYS A 30 7.56 20.86 37.45
CA LYS A 30 6.84 20.88 36.19
C LYS A 30 7.47 19.77 35.35
N ASP A 31 6.91 18.58 35.51
CA ASP A 31 7.09 17.43 34.64
C ASP A 31 8.50 17.22 34.09
N ASN A 32 9.24 16.25 34.66
CA ASN A 32 10.11 15.41 33.84
C ASN A 32 9.25 14.52 32.91
N ASN A 33 8.27 15.12 32.22
CA ASN A 33 7.94 14.66 30.89
C ASN A 33 9.18 15.07 30.11
N ASN A 34 9.98 14.10 29.67
CA ASN A 34 10.87 14.34 28.55
C ASN A 34 9.97 14.84 27.41
N ILE A 35 9.78 16.16 27.30
CA ILE A 35 9.21 16.76 26.11
C ILE A 35 10.29 16.51 25.08
N GLU A 36 10.13 15.44 24.29
CA GLU A 36 10.99 15.24 23.14
C GLU A 36 11.05 16.55 22.37
N GLU A 37 12.26 16.99 22.08
CA GLU A 37 12.49 18.21 21.33
C GLU A 37 11.75 18.10 19.99
N ARG A 38 10.80 19.02 19.74
CA ARG A 38 9.97 18.98 18.53
C ARG A 38 10.85 19.28 17.32
N LEU A 39 10.96 18.31 16.42
CA LEU A 39 11.67 18.48 15.17
C LEU A 39 10.72 18.99 14.08
N ASN A 40 11.16 20.02 13.36
CA ASN A 40 10.50 20.58 12.19
C ASN A 40 11.35 20.32 10.95
N ILE A 41 10.74 20.35 9.77
CA ILE A 41 11.49 20.39 8.52
C ILE A 41 12.20 21.74 8.42
N ASN A 42 13.52 21.72 8.38
CA ASN A 42 14.34 22.95 8.42
C ASN A 42 15.06 23.22 7.10
N GLU A 43 15.25 22.20 6.28
CA GLU A 43 15.99 22.25 5.02
C GLU A 43 15.41 21.21 4.07
N ILE A 44 15.39 21.54 2.79
CA ILE A 44 15.03 20.66 1.70
C ILE A 44 16.24 20.55 0.76
N ILE A 45 16.59 19.32 0.41
CA ILE A 45 17.55 19.00 -0.66
C ILE A 45 16.78 18.29 -1.75
N THR A 46 16.98 18.69 -2.99
CA THR A 46 16.35 18.09 -4.17
C THR A 46 17.42 17.41 -5.01
N ILE A 47 17.27 16.11 -5.23
CA ILE A 47 18.12 15.32 -6.13
C ILE A 47 17.29 15.02 -7.38
N PRO A 48 17.75 15.37 -8.59
CA PRO A 48 16.99 15.19 -9.84
C PRO A 48 17.05 13.75 -10.36
N LYS A 49 16.81 12.79 -9.48
CA LYS A 49 16.79 11.33 -9.71
C LYS A 49 15.80 10.69 -8.73
N THR A 50 15.21 9.56 -9.12
CA THR A 50 14.22 8.84 -8.29
C THR A 50 14.68 7.45 -7.86
N ASP A 51 15.52 6.78 -8.64
CA ASP A 51 16.04 5.43 -8.34
C ASP A 51 17.44 5.53 -7.72
N ILE A 52 17.49 5.92 -6.45
CA ILE A 52 18.73 6.13 -5.69
C ILE A 52 18.60 5.60 -4.26
N SER A 53 19.73 5.16 -3.68
CA SER A 53 19.81 4.86 -2.24
C SER A 53 20.46 6.03 -1.50
N ILE A 54 19.96 6.41 -0.33
CA ILE A 54 20.36 7.67 0.35
C ILE A 54 21.08 7.41 1.68
N GLY A 55 22.30 7.93 1.82
CA GLY A 55 23.08 7.97 3.05
C GLY A 55 22.83 9.24 3.86
N ASP A 56 23.77 9.66 4.71
CA ASP A 56 23.66 10.89 5.51
C ASP A 56 24.06 12.13 4.71
N SER A 57 25.09 12.00 3.87
CA SER A 57 25.69 13.08 3.08
C SER A 57 25.93 12.73 1.61
N PHE A 58 25.46 11.56 1.17
CA PHE A 58 25.68 11.03 -0.16
C PHE A 58 24.47 10.23 -0.62
N TYR A 59 24.40 9.95 -1.92
CA TYR A 59 23.49 8.97 -2.49
C TYR A 59 24.25 8.03 -3.43
N LEU A 60 23.67 6.86 -3.65
CA LEU A 60 24.17 5.82 -4.54
C LEU A 60 23.30 5.74 -5.78
N GLU A 61 23.94 5.55 -6.91
CA GLU A 61 23.32 5.29 -8.19
C GLU A 61 24.00 4.11 -8.86
N LYS A 62 23.18 3.19 -9.38
CA LYS A 62 23.68 2.07 -10.17
C LYS A 62 23.73 2.51 -11.64
N GLU A 63 24.93 2.56 -12.19
CA GLU A 63 25.19 2.89 -13.60
C GLU A 63 25.81 1.67 -14.28
N ASP A 64 25.00 0.91 -15.03
CA ASP A 64 25.41 -0.37 -15.64
C ASP A 64 26.00 -1.35 -14.60
N ASN A 65 27.28 -1.69 -14.76
CA ASN A 65 28.06 -2.55 -13.87
C ASN A 65 28.85 -1.73 -12.85
N LYS A 66 28.39 -0.54 -12.48
CA LYS A 66 29.06 0.33 -11.52
C LYS A 66 28.10 0.84 -10.45
N LEU A 67 28.63 0.98 -9.25
CA LEU A 67 28.02 1.75 -8.18
C LEU A 67 28.74 3.09 -8.08
N VAL A 68 28.04 4.18 -8.36
CA VAL A 68 28.61 5.53 -8.28
C VAL A 68 28.07 6.24 -7.04
N VAL A 69 28.98 6.87 -6.30
CA VAL A 69 28.65 7.62 -5.09
C VAL A 69 28.71 9.11 -5.39
N TYR A 70 27.66 9.83 -5.04
CA TYR A 70 27.54 11.27 -5.25
C TYR A 70 27.27 11.97 -3.93
N ASP A 71 27.77 13.19 -3.74
CA ASP A 71 27.25 14.08 -2.70
C ASP A 71 25.88 14.66 -3.10
N TYR A 72 25.21 15.32 -2.16
CA TYR A 72 23.93 15.98 -2.42
C TYR A 72 23.99 17.18 -3.37
N ASN A 73 25.16 17.60 -3.83
CA ASN A 73 25.33 18.61 -4.88
C ASN A 73 25.57 17.95 -6.26
N ASN A 74 25.29 16.65 -6.40
CA ASN A 74 25.53 15.83 -7.59
C ASN A 74 27.01 15.77 -8.00
N LYS A 75 27.94 15.98 -7.06
CA LYS A 75 29.37 15.79 -7.32
C LYS A 75 29.73 14.33 -7.06
N LYS A 76 30.24 13.65 -8.10
CA LYS A 76 30.80 12.30 -7.96
C LYS A 76 31.94 12.29 -6.94
N LEU A 77 31.81 11.44 -5.94
CA LEU A 77 32.78 11.21 -4.86
C LEU A 77 33.65 10.00 -5.16
N SER A 78 33.04 8.89 -5.57
CA SER A 78 33.72 7.64 -5.88
C SER A 78 32.89 6.77 -6.84
N GLU A 79 33.51 5.71 -7.36
CA GLU A 79 32.83 4.65 -8.10
C GLU A 79 33.46 3.30 -7.78
N GLN A 80 32.65 2.25 -7.86
CA GLN A 80 33.12 0.87 -7.77
C GLN A 80 32.51 0.03 -8.89
N GLU A 81 33.32 -0.86 -9.45
CA GLU A 81 32.82 -1.88 -10.37
C GLU A 81 32.00 -2.91 -9.58
N LEU A 82 30.85 -3.29 -10.11
CA LEU A 82 29.98 -4.35 -9.61
C LEU A 82 30.00 -5.52 -10.61
N GLY A 83 30.23 -6.73 -10.11
CA GLY A 83 29.93 -7.96 -10.81
C GLY A 83 28.41 -8.19 -10.94
N GLU A 84 28.02 -9.12 -11.81
CA GLU A 84 26.60 -9.48 -12.04
C GLU A 84 25.89 -9.97 -10.76
N GLU A 85 26.62 -10.60 -9.84
CA GLU A 85 26.10 -11.17 -8.58
C GLU A 85 26.42 -10.30 -7.34
N ASP A 86 27.04 -9.14 -7.52
CA ASP A 86 27.39 -8.28 -6.38
C ASP A 86 26.13 -7.60 -5.82
N PHE A 87 25.95 -7.69 -4.50
CA PHE A 87 24.92 -6.98 -3.76
C PHE A 87 25.53 -5.79 -3.03
N TYR A 88 24.79 -4.67 -2.98
CA TYR A 88 25.17 -3.53 -2.16
C TYR A 88 24.02 -3.03 -1.28
N GLU A 89 24.38 -2.43 -0.14
CA GLU A 89 23.45 -1.71 0.73
C GLU A 89 24.15 -0.57 1.47
N ILE A 90 23.36 0.44 1.86
CA ILE A 90 23.83 1.49 2.75
C ILE A 90 23.73 0.97 4.19
N TYR A 91 24.85 1.00 4.91
CA TYR A 91 24.92 0.60 6.31
C TYR A 91 25.09 1.82 7.22
N ASN A 92 24.22 1.91 8.23
CA ASN A 92 24.25 2.95 9.26
C ASN A 92 24.30 4.37 8.65
N ASN A 93 23.63 4.56 7.51
CA ASN A 93 23.59 5.78 6.70
C ASN A 93 24.96 6.38 6.29
N LYS A 94 26.09 5.71 6.56
CA LYS A 94 27.45 6.28 6.42
C LYS A 94 28.37 5.46 5.54
N TYR A 95 28.18 4.15 5.55
CA TYR A 95 29.04 3.21 4.85
C TYR A 95 28.26 2.48 3.78
N ILE A 96 28.98 1.88 2.85
CA ILE A 96 28.42 1.07 1.78
C ILE A 96 29.01 -0.33 1.97
N ILE A 97 28.13 -1.32 2.12
CA ILE A 97 28.51 -2.73 2.11
C ILE A 97 28.35 -3.23 0.70
N ILE A 98 29.40 -3.83 0.15
CA ILE A 98 29.41 -4.51 -1.15
C ILE A 98 29.81 -5.96 -0.87
N LYS A 99 28.97 -6.91 -1.25
CA LYS A 99 29.17 -8.33 -0.94
C LYS A 99 28.95 -9.22 -2.16
N ASN A 100 29.73 -10.28 -2.24
CA ASN A 100 29.51 -11.44 -3.09
C ASN A 100 29.85 -12.73 -2.35
N ASP A 101 29.75 -13.87 -3.03
CA ASP A 101 29.98 -15.20 -2.47
C ASP A 101 31.36 -15.42 -1.83
N LYS A 102 32.34 -14.54 -2.08
CA LYS A 102 33.72 -14.71 -1.64
C LYS A 102 34.20 -13.62 -0.69
N LYS A 103 33.64 -12.42 -0.79
CA LYS A 103 34.16 -11.23 -0.12
C LYS A 103 33.03 -10.30 0.29
N VAL A 104 33.24 -9.68 1.45
CA VAL A 104 32.50 -8.51 1.92
C VAL A 104 33.46 -7.34 2.02
N LEU A 105 33.11 -6.23 1.38
CA LEU A 105 33.84 -4.99 1.40
C LEU A 105 32.96 -3.89 2.01
N LEU A 106 33.49 -3.19 3.00
CA LEU A 106 32.84 -2.03 3.61
C LEU A 106 33.64 -0.79 3.30
N VAL A 107 33.05 0.16 2.59
CA VAL A 107 33.70 1.40 2.15
C VAL A 107 33.00 2.63 2.70
N ASP A 108 33.74 3.75 2.75
CA ASP A 108 33.14 5.06 2.95
C ASP A 108 32.63 5.68 1.63
N GLN A 109 31.97 6.83 1.73
CA GLN A 109 31.46 7.57 0.57
C GLN A 109 32.54 8.00 -0.45
N ASN A 110 33.81 8.06 -0.04
CA ASN A 110 34.94 8.40 -0.92
C ASN A 110 35.56 7.16 -1.57
N GLY A 111 34.99 5.96 -1.34
CA GLY A 111 35.50 4.71 -1.85
C GLY A 111 36.73 4.19 -1.10
N ASN A 112 37.05 4.75 0.08
CA ASN A 112 38.13 4.21 0.90
C ASN A 112 37.65 2.91 1.54
N GLU A 113 38.43 1.84 1.41
CA GLU A 113 38.17 0.58 2.11
C GLU A 113 38.34 0.77 3.62
N ILE A 114 37.26 0.55 4.36
CA ILE A 114 37.22 0.65 5.83
C ILE A 114 37.47 -0.72 6.45
N LYS A 115 36.79 -1.75 5.93
CA LYS A 115 36.94 -3.14 6.34
C LYS A 115 36.77 -4.08 5.15
N GLU A 116 37.47 -5.21 5.21
CA GLU A 116 37.32 -6.36 4.32
C GLU A 116 37.15 -7.61 5.18
N GLY A 117 36.33 -8.55 4.69
CA GLY A 117 36.17 -9.86 5.28
C GLY A 117 35.60 -10.86 4.29
N THR A 118 35.34 -12.06 4.77
CA THR A 118 34.66 -13.12 3.99
C THR A 118 33.17 -13.18 4.28
N PHE A 119 32.76 -12.63 5.42
CA PHE A 119 31.39 -12.72 5.92
C PHE A 119 31.01 -11.50 6.73
N ALA A 120 29.75 -11.07 6.64
CA ALA A 120 29.21 -10.00 7.47
C ALA A 120 27.74 -10.24 7.88
N ILE A 121 27.43 -9.92 9.14
CA ILE A 121 26.05 -9.93 9.66
C ILE A 121 25.80 -8.64 10.45
N THR A 122 24.70 -7.96 10.14
CA THR A 122 24.18 -6.87 10.97
C THR A 122 23.56 -7.44 12.25
N VAL A 123 23.98 -6.94 13.41
CA VAL A 123 23.47 -7.38 14.71
C VAL A 123 22.35 -6.45 15.15
N TYR A 124 21.20 -7.02 15.51
CA TYR A 124 20.04 -6.24 15.94
C TYR A 124 20.29 -5.58 17.31
N SER A 125 19.94 -4.30 17.44
CA SER A 125 20.01 -3.57 18.71
C SER A 125 19.06 -2.38 18.70
N ASN A 126 18.45 -2.08 19.86
CA ASN A 126 17.36 -1.10 19.97
C ASN A 126 17.73 0.33 19.51
N ASN A 127 19.01 0.73 19.55
CA ASN A 127 19.39 2.14 19.32
C ASN A 127 20.74 2.37 18.61
N LYS A 128 21.46 1.30 18.27
CA LYS A 128 22.83 1.39 17.72
C LYS A 128 23.01 0.33 16.66
N SER A 129 23.63 0.67 15.54
CA SER A 129 24.01 -0.33 14.55
C SER A 129 25.32 -1.00 14.95
N TYR A 130 25.32 -2.33 14.92
CA TYR A 130 26.52 -3.15 15.06
C TYR A 130 26.62 -4.13 13.89
N ILE A 131 27.83 -4.53 13.55
CA ILE A 131 28.09 -5.50 12.48
C ILE A 131 29.19 -6.44 12.91
N ILE A 132 29.00 -7.72 12.68
CA ILE A 132 30.06 -8.73 12.80
C ILE A 132 30.66 -8.89 11.41
N ILE A 133 31.97 -8.69 11.28
CA ILE A 133 32.73 -9.04 10.07
C ILE A 133 33.72 -10.12 10.47
N ASP A 134 33.60 -11.28 9.86
CA ASP A 134 34.26 -12.53 10.24
C ASP A 134 34.09 -12.84 11.75
N ASN A 135 35.13 -12.67 12.58
CA ASN A 135 35.09 -12.92 14.02
C ASN A 135 35.05 -11.64 14.88
N LYS A 136 34.87 -10.46 14.30
CA LYS A 136 34.97 -9.18 15.02
C LYS A 136 33.67 -8.41 14.99
N LEU A 137 33.24 -7.95 16.15
CA LEU A 137 32.10 -7.06 16.33
C LEU A 137 32.56 -5.60 16.24
N TYR A 138 31.94 -4.85 15.34
CA TYR A 138 32.18 -3.43 15.15
C TYR A 138 30.96 -2.61 15.54
N ASN A 139 31.19 -1.42 16.12
CA ASN A 139 30.14 -0.44 16.38
C ASN A 139 29.82 0.40 15.13
N SER A 140 28.90 1.33 15.27
CA SER A 140 28.47 2.27 14.22
C SER A 140 29.58 3.18 13.65
N ASN A 141 30.72 3.30 14.33
CA ASN A 141 31.90 4.03 13.85
C ASN A 141 32.99 3.10 13.28
N MET A 142 32.70 1.81 13.10
CA MET A 142 33.65 0.78 12.67
C MET A 142 34.82 0.56 13.63
N GLU A 143 34.65 0.93 14.91
CA GLU A 143 35.61 0.61 15.96
C GLU A 143 35.34 -0.81 16.47
N GLU A 144 36.40 -1.59 16.65
CA GLU A 144 36.30 -2.94 17.18
C GLU A 144 35.84 -2.89 18.66
N VAL A 145 34.69 -3.51 18.93
CA VAL A 145 34.11 -3.59 20.28
C VAL A 145 34.57 -4.87 20.96
N TYR A 146 34.51 -5.98 20.23
CA TYR A 146 34.78 -7.31 20.74
C TYR A 146 35.29 -8.23 19.64
N GLU A 147 36.22 -9.12 19.98
CA GLU A 147 36.76 -10.15 19.11
C GLU A 147 36.30 -11.52 19.64
N LEU A 148 35.57 -12.26 18.81
CA LEU A 148 35.14 -13.62 19.09
C LEU A 148 36.33 -14.55 18.88
N SER A 149 36.49 -15.52 19.79
CA SER A 149 37.60 -16.47 19.73
C SER A 149 37.68 -17.20 18.40
N ASP A 150 38.89 -17.36 17.84
CA ASP A 150 39.15 -17.92 16.49
C ASP A 150 38.53 -19.30 16.24
N ASN A 151 38.22 -20.08 17.29
CA ASN A 151 37.49 -21.34 17.17
C ASN A 151 36.02 -21.19 16.72
N LEU A 152 35.53 -19.95 16.56
CA LEU A 152 34.20 -19.58 16.02
C LEU A 152 34.25 -19.12 14.55
N LEU A 153 35.32 -19.43 13.81
CA LEU A 153 35.48 -19.20 12.37
C LEU A 153 34.23 -19.58 11.55
N VAL A 154 34.19 -19.13 10.29
CA VAL A 154 33.20 -19.39 9.22
C VAL A 154 32.44 -20.71 9.36
N ASP A 155 33.11 -21.81 9.71
CA ASP A 155 32.48 -23.12 9.98
C ASP A 155 31.45 -23.13 11.13
N ASN A 156 31.54 -22.30 12.18
CA ASN A 156 30.52 -22.23 13.24
C ASN A 156 29.37 -21.29 12.88
N TYR A 157 29.62 -20.18 12.20
CA TYR A 157 28.54 -19.31 11.72
C TYR A 157 27.74 -19.98 10.60
N ILE A 158 28.42 -20.68 9.69
CA ILE A 158 27.83 -21.33 8.52
C ILE A 158 27.43 -22.79 8.82
N ASN A 159 28.27 -23.63 9.46
CA ASN A 159 27.93 -25.04 9.71
C ASN A 159 27.15 -25.27 11.02
N ASN A 160 27.44 -24.54 12.11
CA ASN A 160 26.60 -24.57 13.33
C ASN A 160 25.41 -23.60 13.27
N LYS A 161 25.26 -22.90 12.13
CA LYS A 161 24.19 -21.95 11.78
C LYS A 161 23.84 -20.99 12.91
N LEU A 162 24.44 -19.80 12.89
CA LEU A 162 23.98 -18.72 13.76
C LEU A 162 22.48 -18.48 13.48
N TYR A 163 21.67 -18.70 14.49
CA TYR A 163 20.23 -18.55 14.43
C TYR A 163 19.80 -17.12 14.76
N SER A 164 20.42 -16.49 15.77
CA SER A 164 20.11 -15.10 16.14
C SER A 164 21.31 -14.36 16.75
N SER A 165 21.36 -13.05 16.53
CA SER A 165 22.32 -12.15 17.19
C SER A 165 21.66 -10.84 17.61
N ASN A 166 21.77 -10.48 18.88
CA ASN A 166 21.13 -9.31 19.47
C ASN A 166 22.05 -8.60 20.45
N ILE A 167 21.96 -7.26 20.55
CA ILE A 167 22.62 -6.47 21.59
C ILE A 167 21.59 -5.67 22.39
N ILE A 168 21.47 -5.98 23.69
CA ILE A 168 20.57 -5.34 24.64
C ILE A 168 21.36 -4.96 25.90
N ASN A 169 21.26 -3.71 26.36
CA ASN A 169 22.04 -3.19 27.51
C ASN A 169 23.55 -3.52 27.44
N ASP A 170 24.14 -3.35 26.25
CA ASP A 170 25.54 -3.68 25.95
C ASP A 170 25.89 -5.16 26.28
N ILE A 171 24.92 -6.07 26.17
CA ILE A 171 25.13 -7.52 26.21
C ILE A 171 24.87 -8.07 24.82
N LEU A 172 25.88 -8.70 24.23
CA LEU A 172 25.76 -9.46 22.99
C LEU A 172 25.22 -10.86 23.31
N ILE A 173 24.11 -11.21 22.67
CA ILE A 173 23.44 -12.51 22.76
C ILE A 173 23.65 -13.21 21.40
N LEU A 174 24.26 -14.38 21.42
CA LEU A 174 24.49 -15.21 20.23
C LEU A 174 23.85 -16.58 20.43
N THR A 175 22.99 -16.95 19.49
CA THR A 175 22.29 -18.24 19.51
C THR A 175 22.57 -19.01 18.24
N PHE A 176 22.92 -20.27 18.37
CA PHE A 176 23.30 -21.19 17.29
C PHE A 176 22.38 -22.40 17.28
N GLU A 177 22.29 -23.09 16.14
CA GLU A 177 21.58 -24.37 16.03
C GLU A 177 22.20 -25.41 17.00
N ASN A 178 23.53 -25.41 17.12
CA ASN A 178 24.23 -26.16 18.17
C ASN A 178 24.37 -25.33 19.45
N LYS A 179 23.52 -25.66 20.44
CA LYS A 179 23.36 -24.96 21.73
C LYS A 179 24.62 -24.87 22.57
N ASP A 180 25.59 -25.78 22.41
CA ASP A 180 26.88 -25.72 23.11
C ASP A 180 27.68 -24.45 22.78
N ASN A 181 27.37 -23.82 21.63
CA ASN A 181 28.00 -22.58 21.17
C ASN A 181 27.24 -21.31 21.57
N ASN A 182 26.06 -21.43 22.20
CA ASN A 182 25.29 -20.27 22.64
C ASN A 182 26.08 -19.43 23.66
N MET A 183 26.07 -18.10 23.52
CA MET A 183 26.88 -17.20 24.35
C MET A 183 26.15 -15.89 24.70
N LEU A 184 26.29 -15.45 25.95
CA LEU A 184 26.02 -14.08 26.38
C LEU A 184 27.34 -13.42 26.77
N ILE A 185 27.61 -12.25 26.22
CA ILE A 185 28.87 -11.53 26.41
C ILE A 185 28.56 -10.11 26.86
N ASP A 186 29.14 -9.68 27.98
CA ASP A 186 29.12 -8.28 28.37
C ASP A 186 30.15 -7.50 27.56
N LEU A 187 29.68 -6.59 26.70
CA LEU A 187 30.57 -5.80 25.84
C LEU A 187 31.36 -4.73 26.61
N THR A 188 30.92 -4.37 27.82
CA THR A 188 31.61 -3.38 28.66
C THR A 188 32.82 -3.99 29.37
N THR A 189 32.65 -5.17 29.97
CA THR A 189 33.74 -5.87 30.67
C THR A 189 34.50 -6.83 29.76
N LYS A 190 33.95 -7.16 28.59
CA LYS A 190 34.43 -8.19 27.65
C LYS A 190 34.41 -9.60 28.25
N GLU A 191 33.59 -9.85 29.26
CA GLU A 191 33.46 -11.15 29.90
C GLU A 191 32.30 -11.96 29.28
N VAL A 192 32.54 -13.27 29.11
CA VAL A 192 31.48 -14.22 28.75
C VAL A 192 30.66 -14.52 30.00
N LEU A 193 29.42 -14.05 30.03
CA LEU A 193 28.48 -14.22 31.15
C LEU A 193 27.91 -15.64 31.19
N TYR A 194 27.51 -16.15 30.02
CA TYR A 194 26.97 -17.51 29.85
C TYR A 194 27.55 -18.14 28.60
N LYS A 195 27.79 -19.46 28.65
CA LYS A 195 28.22 -20.28 27.51
C LYS A 195 27.50 -21.64 27.54
N GLY A 196 27.01 -22.09 26.39
CA GLY A 196 26.37 -23.39 26.24
C GLY A 196 24.99 -23.47 26.90
N TYR A 197 24.20 -22.39 26.88
CA TYR A 197 22.83 -22.40 27.41
C TYR A 197 21.85 -23.01 26.41
N ASP A 198 20.80 -23.66 26.91
CA ASP A 198 19.87 -24.41 26.05
C ASP A 198 18.91 -23.51 25.28
N ASP A 199 18.50 -22.40 25.90
CA ASP A 199 17.55 -21.43 25.37
C ASP A 199 17.59 -20.13 26.19
N TYR A 200 16.99 -19.07 25.66
CA TYR A 200 16.71 -17.85 26.42
C TYR A 200 15.37 -17.25 26.00
N PHE A 201 14.78 -16.45 26.86
CA PHE A 201 13.68 -15.58 26.45
C PHE A 201 13.76 -14.23 27.15
N LEU A 202 13.28 -13.21 26.46
CA LEU A 202 13.28 -11.83 26.95
C LEU A 202 11.91 -11.49 27.52
N PHE A 203 11.89 -10.81 28.68
CA PHE A 203 10.64 -10.33 29.24
C PHE A 203 10.29 -8.97 28.62
N ASN A 204 9.10 -8.84 28.04
CA ASN A 204 8.61 -7.60 27.42
C ASN A 204 9.39 -7.20 26.13
N GLU A 205 9.51 -8.11 25.16
CA GLU A 205 10.22 -7.90 23.89
C GLU A 205 9.83 -6.61 23.14
N ASN A 206 8.61 -6.11 23.34
CA ASN A 206 8.08 -4.92 22.69
C ASN A 206 8.40 -3.59 23.43
N ASN A 207 9.32 -3.59 24.40
CA ASN A 207 9.66 -2.40 25.18
C ASN A 207 11.11 -1.97 24.91
N ASP A 208 11.34 -0.68 24.65
CA ASP A 208 12.65 -0.10 24.36
C ASP A 208 13.69 -0.31 25.47
N THR A 209 13.24 -0.71 26.67
CA THR A 209 14.04 -0.77 27.89
C THR A 209 14.04 -2.16 28.54
N ILE A 210 14.18 -3.26 27.78
CA ILE A 210 14.23 -4.62 28.36
C ILE A 210 15.31 -4.73 29.44
N GLU A 211 14.94 -5.04 30.69
CA GLU A 211 15.90 -5.16 31.80
C GLU A 211 16.23 -6.61 32.17
N TYR A 212 15.36 -7.57 31.88
CA TYR A 212 15.51 -8.97 32.33
C TYR A 212 15.54 -9.96 31.18
N ILE A 213 16.40 -10.97 31.32
CA ILE A 213 16.49 -12.14 30.43
C ILE A 213 16.45 -13.40 31.29
N ALA A 214 15.69 -14.40 30.85
CA ALA A 214 15.72 -15.73 31.44
C ALA A 214 16.62 -16.63 30.58
N ILE A 215 17.55 -17.32 31.22
CA ILE A 215 18.56 -18.14 30.54
C ILE A 215 18.41 -19.58 31.02
N LYS A 216 18.14 -20.49 30.10
CA LYS A 216 17.91 -21.91 30.39
C LYS A 216 19.22 -22.67 30.51
N GLN A 217 19.37 -23.39 31.62
CA GLN A 217 20.42 -24.38 31.82
C GLN A 217 19.79 -25.70 32.26
N LYS A 218 19.78 -26.69 31.37
CA LYS A 218 19.10 -27.98 31.55
C LYS A 218 17.60 -27.78 31.79
N ASP A 219 17.12 -28.15 32.99
CA ASP A 219 15.71 -28.13 33.35
C ASP A 219 15.30 -26.86 34.13
N THR A 220 16.23 -25.92 34.36
CA THR A 220 15.99 -24.70 35.14
C THR A 220 16.45 -23.44 34.42
N TYR A 221 15.98 -22.28 34.87
CA TYR A 221 16.37 -20.97 34.36
C TYR A 221 17.07 -20.14 35.43
N ASP A 222 17.94 -19.24 34.98
CA ASP A 222 18.41 -18.08 35.74
C ASP A 222 17.74 -16.82 35.19
N ILE A 223 17.23 -15.98 36.09
CA ILE A 223 16.75 -14.62 35.78
C ILE A 223 17.90 -13.65 35.96
N TYR A 224 18.40 -13.11 34.87
CA TYR A 224 19.51 -12.18 34.84
C TYR A 224 19.01 -10.76 34.57
N ASN A 225 19.44 -9.80 35.40
CA ASN A 225 19.18 -8.38 35.16
C ASN A 225 20.31 -7.82 34.30
N MET A 226 19.99 -7.52 33.04
CA MET A 226 20.94 -7.05 32.03
C MET A 226 21.49 -5.65 32.31
N LYS A 227 20.72 -4.82 33.01
CA LYS A 227 21.11 -3.45 33.37
C LYS A 227 22.09 -3.41 34.54
N ASN A 228 21.80 -4.18 35.59
CA ASN A 228 22.65 -4.29 36.78
C ASN A 228 23.77 -5.32 36.60
N LYS A 229 23.74 -6.11 35.52
CA LYS A 229 24.71 -7.15 35.17
C LYS A 229 24.85 -8.22 36.28
N GLU A 230 23.72 -8.71 36.80
CA GLU A 230 23.72 -9.71 37.89
C GLU A 230 22.56 -10.71 37.78
N VAL A 231 22.76 -11.92 38.31
CA VAL A 231 21.69 -12.92 38.48
C VAL A 231 20.81 -12.50 39.67
N VAL A 232 19.53 -12.22 39.39
CA VAL A 232 18.56 -11.80 40.42
C VAL A 232 17.88 -13.00 41.06
N ILE A 233 17.60 -14.04 40.28
CA ILE A 233 16.97 -15.27 40.77
C ILE A 233 17.52 -16.47 40.01
N SER A 234 18.23 -17.38 40.68
CA SER A 234 18.73 -18.60 40.08
C SER A 234 17.86 -19.84 40.33
N ASN A 235 18.03 -20.87 39.51
CA ASN A 235 17.38 -22.19 39.64
C ASN A 235 15.86 -22.10 39.77
N VAL A 236 15.21 -21.40 38.83
CA VAL A 236 13.76 -21.29 38.77
C VAL A 236 13.19 -22.23 37.71
N SER A 237 11.95 -22.67 37.87
CA SER A 237 11.17 -23.22 36.77
C SER A 237 10.27 -22.14 36.19
N ILE A 238 10.09 -22.16 34.88
CA ILE A 238 9.21 -21.23 34.16
C ILE A 238 8.30 -22.07 33.28
N ASP A 239 7.00 -21.88 33.41
CA ASP A 239 6.00 -22.55 32.59
C ASP A 239 5.67 -21.76 31.31
N GLU A 240 4.76 -22.31 30.51
CA GLU A 240 4.34 -21.73 29.21
C GLU A 240 3.65 -20.36 29.37
N ASP A 241 3.11 -20.05 30.55
CA ASP A 241 2.50 -18.76 30.88
C ASP A 241 3.53 -17.77 31.47
N TYR A 242 4.82 -18.09 31.39
CA TYR A 242 5.94 -17.31 31.95
C TYR A 242 5.88 -17.14 33.48
N ILE A 243 5.19 -18.03 34.20
CA ILE A 243 5.13 -17.99 35.67
C ILE A 243 6.42 -18.57 36.24
N ILE A 244 7.13 -17.75 37.02
CA ILE A 244 8.40 -18.11 37.63
C ILE A 244 8.15 -18.76 38.98
N THR A 245 8.56 -20.01 39.15
CA THR A 245 8.42 -20.74 40.42
C THR A 245 9.77 -21.03 41.07
N LYS A 246 9.88 -20.69 42.36
CA LYS A 246 11.04 -21.01 43.22
C LYS A 246 10.59 -21.27 44.65
N ASP A 247 11.00 -22.38 45.25
CA ASP A 247 10.69 -22.73 46.65
C ASP A 247 9.19 -22.61 46.97
N ASN A 248 8.32 -23.10 46.08
CA ASN A 248 6.85 -22.99 46.13
C ASN A 248 6.30 -21.54 46.09
N LYS A 249 7.12 -20.54 45.78
CA LYS A 249 6.69 -19.17 45.53
C LYS A 249 6.61 -18.93 44.03
N LYS A 250 5.48 -18.39 43.58
CA LYS A 250 5.25 -18.01 42.19
C LYS A 250 5.43 -16.50 42.02
N MET A 251 6.05 -16.09 40.93
CA MET A 251 6.41 -14.71 40.59
C MET A 251 6.15 -14.46 39.11
N TYR A 252 6.03 -13.18 38.73
CA TYR A 252 5.81 -12.79 37.34
C TYR A 252 6.64 -11.54 37.02
N ILE A 253 7.15 -11.41 35.79
CA ILE A 253 7.91 -10.23 35.37
C ILE A 253 7.14 -9.53 34.26
N TYR A 254 6.79 -8.27 34.51
CA TYR A 254 6.10 -7.43 33.54
C TYR A 254 6.58 -5.99 33.67
N ASN A 255 6.77 -5.31 32.54
CA ASN A 255 7.27 -3.92 32.47
C ASN A 255 8.48 -3.67 33.40
N ASN A 256 9.51 -4.53 33.27
CA ASN A 256 10.75 -4.49 34.06
C ASN A 256 10.58 -4.57 35.59
N LYS A 257 9.49 -5.17 36.07
CA LYS A 257 9.21 -5.33 37.48
C LYS A 257 8.87 -6.77 37.84
N ILE A 258 9.48 -7.27 38.90
CA ILE A 258 9.20 -8.60 39.46
C ILE A 258 8.04 -8.49 40.45
N TYR A 259 6.90 -9.07 40.10
CA TYR A 259 5.70 -9.17 40.91
C TYR A 259 5.78 -10.42 41.79
N LYS A 260 5.72 -10.18 43.09
CA LYS A 260 5.73 -11.16 44.20
C LYS A 260 4.94 -10.61 45.40
N ASP A 261 4.81 -11.39 46.46
CA ASP A 261 4.11 -10.93 47.67
C ASP A 261 4.68 -9.62 48.21
N ASN A 262 3.79 -8.70 48.59
CA ASN A 262 4.07 -7.32 49.02
C ASN A 262 4.69 -6.40 47.96
N THR A 263 4.55 -6.71 46.67
CA THR A 263 4.98 -5.81 45.60
C THR A 263 4.14 -4.52 45.64
N LYS A 264 4.79 -3.38 45.91
CA LYS A 264 4.12 -2.07 45.92
C LYS A 264 3.69 -1.68 44.51
N ILE A 265 2.42 -1.34 44.31
CA ILE A 265 1.90 -0.85 43.03
C ILE A 265 2.07 0.67 42.98
N ASN A 266 1.61 1.34 44.03
CA ASN A 266 1.82 2.77 44.22
C ASN A 266 1.91 3.10 45.73
N LYS A 267 1.74 4.37 46.10
CA LYS A 267 1.77 4.79 47.51
C LYS A 267 0.61 4.27 48.35
N LYS A 268 -0.46 3.76 47.75
CA LYS A 268 -1.69 3.32 48.43
C LYS A 268 -1.90 1.81 48.40
N TYR A 269 -1.41 1.13 47.36
CA TYR A 269 -1.73 -0.26 47.08
C TYR A 269 -0.51 -1.14 46.91
N HIS A 270 -0.64 -2.41 47.26
CA HIS A 270 0.34 -3.47 47.06
C HIS A 270 -0.34 -4.78 46.66
N LEU A 271 0.40 -5.67 46.02
CA LEU A 271 -0.04 -7.02 45.68
C LEU A 271 0.21 -7.95 46.87
N SER A 272 -0.76 -8.79 47.22
CA SER A 272 -0.58 -9.89 48.17
C SER A 272 -0.95 -11.23 47.55
N THR A 273 -0.06 -12.22 47.66
CA THR A 273 -0.28 -13.57 47.10
C THR A 273 -1.10 -14.46 48.04
N LYS A 274 -1.60 -13.91 49.15
CA LYS A 274 -2.38 -14.67 50.11
C LYS A 274 -3.69 -15.14 49.48
N ASP A 275 -4.00 -16.43 49.67
CA ASP A 275 -5.20 -17.09 49.14
C ASP A 275 -5.27 -17.10 47.59
N CYS A 276 -4.12 -16.95 46.92
CA CYS A 276 -3.97 -17.09 45.47
C CYS A 276 -2.96 -18.19 45.15
N GLU A 277 -3.30 -19.06 44.19
CA GLU A 277 -2.38 -20.11 43.72
C GLU A 277 -1.27 -19.51 42.84
N VAL A 278 -1.61 -18.51 42.02
CA VAL A 278 -0.71 -17.74 41.16
C VAL A 278 -1.11 -16.27 41.26
N GLY A 279 -0.13 -15.36 41.25
CA GLY A 279 -0.38 -13.93 41.34
C GLY A 279 -0.85 -13.48 42.72
N GLY A 280 -1.56 -12.37 42.80
CA GLY A 280 -2.08 -11.85 44.06
C GLY A 280 -3.26 -10.91 43.90
N LYS A 281 -3.88 -10.60 45.05
CA LYS A 281 -4.97 -9.63 45.20
C LYS A 281 -4.38 -8.23 45.41
N LEU A 282 -5.13 -7.19 45.02
CA LEU A 282 -4.76 -5.81 45.31
C LEU A 282 -5.25 -5.42 46.70
N LEU A 283 -4.34 -5.04 47.59
CA LEU A 283 -4.63 -4.58 48.95
C LEU A 283 -4.21 -3.12 49.12
N ASP A 284 -4.91 -2.39 49.99
CA ASP A 284 -4.43 -1.08 50.45
C ASP A 284 -3.30 -1.21 51.48
N ASN A 285 -2.65 -0.10 51.85
CA ASN A 285 -1.59 -0.09 52.87
C ASN A 285 -2.03 -0.53 54.27
N LYS A 286 -3.34 -0.66 54.53
CA LYS A 286 -3.90 -1.17 55.78
C LYS A 286 -4.24 -2.67 55.68
N ASN A 287 -3.84 -3.33 54.58
CA ASN A 287 -4.12 -4.71 54.25
C ASN A 287 -5.61 -5.03 54.05
N ASN A 288 -6.42 -4.03 53.68
CA ASN A 288 -7.79 -4.28 53.23
C ASN A 288 -7.77 -4.73 51.77
N THR A 289 -8.49 -5.80 51.43
CA THR A 289 -8.66 -6.24 50.05
C THR A 289 -9.47 -5.22 49.26
N ILE A 290 -8.87 -4.70 48.18
CA ILE A 290 -9.48 -3.73 47.26
C ILE A 290 -9.99 -4.42 46.01
N VAL A 291 -9.21 -5.38 45.49
CA VAL A 291 -9.62 -6.27 44.40
C VAL A 291 -9.45 -7.71 44.88
N ASP A 292 -10.56 -8.43 45.02
CA ASP A 292 -10.59 -9.82 45.46
C ASP A 292 -10.50 -10.80 44.27
N LYS A 293 -9.54 -10.56 43.38
CA LYS A 293 -9.23 -11.42 42.23
C LYS A 293 -7.72 -11.60 42.15
N CYS A 294 -7.28 -12.82 41.84
CA CYS A 294 -5.86 -13.15 41.71
C CYS A 294 -5.34 -12.72 40.34
N MET A 295 -4.52 -11.67 40.31
CA MET A 295 -3.89 -11.13 39.09
C MET A 295 -2.38 -11.37 39.14
N LEU A 296 -1.77 -11.67 37.99
CA LEU A 296 -0.32 -11.86 37.88
C LEU A 296 0.43 -10.57 38.21
N TYR A 297 -0.10 -9.43 37.77
CA TYR A 297 0.44 -8.11 38.05
C TYR A 297 -0.66 -7.06 38.15
N TYR A 298 -0.30 -5.91 38.71
CA TYR A 298 -1.11 -4.69 38.71
C TYR A 298 -0.26 -3.49 38.31
N GLU A 299 -0.81 -2.60 37.49
CA GLU A 299 -0.16 -1.38 37.02
C GLU A 299 -1.07 -0.17 37.25
N GLU A 300 -0.51 0.89 37.85
CA GLU A 300 -1.19 2.17 37.93
C GLU A 300 -1.00 2.94 36.61
N VAL A 301 -2.06 3.05 35.83
CA VAL A 301 -2.03 3.69 34.50
C VAL A 301 -2.35 5.19 34.54
N PHE A 302 -3.18 5.59 35.51
CA PHE A 302 -3.44 6.98 35.91
C PHE A 302 -3.64 7.02 37.44
N ASN A 303 -3.69 8.21 38.03
CA ASN A 303 -3.83 8.38 39.48
C ASN A 303 -5.03 7.62 40.06
N ASN A 304 -4.77 6.54 40.81
CA ASN A 304 -5.75 5.60 41.37
C ASN A 304 -6.60 4.83 40.35
N ILE A 305 -6.14 4.72 39.10
CA ILE A 305 -6.73 3.85 38.09
C ILE A 305 -5.75 2.72 37.83
N ILE A 306 -6.15 1.49 38.12
CA ILE A 306 -5.26 0.34 38.15
C ILE A 306 -5.77 -0.74 37.20
N ILE A 307 -4.90 -1.22 36.33
CA ILE A 307 -5.13 -2.43 35.53
C ILE A 307 -4.52 -3.60 36.28
N GLY A 308 -5.26 -4.69 36.41
CA GLY A 308 -4.72 -5.98 36.83
C GLY A 308 -4.93 -7.01 35.75
N SER A 309 -3.95 -7.87 35.50
CA SER A 309 -4.04 -8.85 34.42
C SER A 309 -3.63 -10.23 34.90
N ASN A 310 -4.33 -11.25 34.40
CA ASN A 310 -3.89 -12.65 34.43
C ASN A 310 -4.09 -13.28 33.05
N ILE A 311 -3.87 -14.60 32.95
CA ILE A 311 -3.93 -15.35 31.68
C ILE A 311 -5.35 -15.36 31.07
N LYS A 312 -6.40 -15.25 31.90
CA LYS A 312 -7.79 -15.41 31.46
C LYS A 312 -8.53 -14.10 31.26
N GLU A 313 -8.23 -13.11 32.08
CA GLU A 313 -8.98 -11.86 32.14
C GLU A 313 -8.10 -10.72 32.64
N GLN A 314 -8.58 -9.51 32.38
CA GLN A 314 -8.04 -8.28 32.92
C GLN A 314 -9.12 -7.54 33.70
N ILE A 315 -8.68 -6.72 34.65
CA ILE A 315 -9.56 -5.88 35.46
C ILE A 315 -9.11 -4.44 35.45
N LEU A 316 -10.09 -3.54 35.38
CA LEU A 316 -9.90 -2.11 35.57
C LEU A 316 -10.52 -1.71 36.90
N TYR A 317 -9.67 -1.29 37.85
CA TYR A 317 -10.09 -0.71 39.12
C TYR A 317 -10.16 0.81 39.00
N ILE A 318 -11.36 1.34 39.19
CA ILE A 318 -11.68 2.76 38.96
C ILE A 318 -12.84 3.20 39.85
N ASP A 319 -12.70 4.32 40.56
CA ASP A 319 -13.73 4.84 41.48
C ASP A 319 -14.33 3.79 42.45
N ASN A 320 -13.48 2.94 43.03
CA ASN A 320 -13.87 1.81 43.89
C ASN A 320 -14.74 0.74 43.21
N LYS A 321 -14.78 0.70 41.88
CA LYS A 321 -15.42 -0.35 41.09
C LYS A 321 -14.36 -1.20 40.41
N VAL A 322 -14.68 -2.46 40.21
CA VAL A 322 -13.87 -3.42 39.44
C VAL A 322 -14.66 -3.78 38.20
N ILE A 323 -14.12 -3.45 37.04
CA ILE A 323 -14.65 -3.83 35.73
C ILE A 323 -13.77 -4.98 35.22
N THR A 324 -14.37 -6.01 34.61
CA THR A 324 -13.66 -7.18 34.08
C THR A 324 -13.90 -7.28 32.59
N ASN A 325 -12.82 -7.46 31.83
CA ASN A 325 -12.81 -7.57 30.38
C ASN A 325 -11.70 -8.54 29.94
N ASP A 326 -11.77 -8.99 28.69
CA ASP A 326 -10.73 -9.88 28.15
C ASP A 326 -9.43 -9.10 27.87
N TYR A 327 -9.55 -7.85 27.41
CA TYR A 327 -8.41 -6.96 27.15
C TYR A 327 -8.66 -5.55 27.68
N ILE A 328 -7.66 -4.96 28.31
CA ILE A 328 -7.64 -3.61 28.87
C ILE A 328 -6.23 -3.03 28.66
N SER A 329 -6.14 -1.89 27.98
CA SER A 329 -4.85 -1.23 27.75
C SER A 329 -4.95 0.27 27.84
N LYS A 330 -3.83 0.92 28.19
CA LYS A 330 -3.70 2.37 28.17
C LYS A 330 -3.31 2.82 26.76
N VAL A 331 -4.02 3.80 26.23
CA VAL A 331 -3.76 4.40 24.91
C VAL A 331 -3.77 5.92 25.07
N GLY A 332 -2.58 6.53 25.07
CA GLY A 332 -2.41 7.95 25.36
C GLY A 332 -3.00 8.36 26.71
N ASN A 333 -3.98 9.27 26.67
CA ASN A 333 -4.74 9.76 27.84
C ASN A 333 -6.03 8.98 28.12
N TYR A 334 -6.21 7.83 27.48
CA TYR A 334 -7.39 6.98 27.59
C TYR A 334 -7.03 5.54 27.97
N ILE A 335 -8.05 4.76 28.31
CA ILE A 335 -8.01 3.30 28.52
C ILE A 335 -9.06 2.69 27.60
N VAL A 336 -8.67 1.69 26.82
CA VAL A 336 -9.56 0.87 25.99
C VAL A 336 -9.87 -0.44 26.69
N THR A 337 -11.09 -0.95 26.51
CA THR A 337 -11.50 -2.28 26.98
C THR A 337 -12.25 -3.04 25.90
N TYR A 338 -11.97 -4.33 25.74
CA TYR A 338 -12.60 -5.22 24.75
C TYR A 338 -13.03 -6.53 25.40
N ASN A 339 -14.08 -7.12 24.84
CA ASN A 339 -14.42 -8.53 25.03
C ASN A 339 -14.48 -9.22 23.66
N TYR A 340 -14.12 -10.49 23.63
CA TYR A 340 -14.20 -11.36 22.45
C TYR A 340 -15.38 -12.33 22.58
N ASP A 341 -15.97 -12.73 21.46
CA ASP A 341 -16.81 -13.94 21.41
C ASP A 341 -15.96 -15.19 21.19
N GLU A 342 -16.63 -16.34 21.04
CA GLU A 342 -16.00 -17.64 20.81
C GLU A 342 -15.19 -17.71 19.50
N ASP A 343 -15.50 -16.83 18.53
CA ASP A 343 -14.82 -16.72 17.24
C ASP A 343 -13.69 -15.67 17.24
N GLY A 344 -13.44 -15.03 18.39
CA GLY A 344 -12.39 -14.01 18.54
C GLY A 344 -12.79 -12.62 18.01
N VAL A 345 -14.08 -12.38 17.76
CA VAL A 345 -14.59 -11.08 17.29
C VAL A 345 -14.89 -10.17 18.48
N VAL A 346 -14.51 -8.90 18.37
CA VAL A 346 -14.77 -7.89 19.41
C VAL A 346 -16.28 -7.66 19.55
N THR A 347 -16.84 -7.97 20.72
CA THR A 347 -18.28 -7.82 21.00
C THR A 347 -18.63 -6.59 21.84
N LYS A 348 -17.66 -6.03 22.56
CA LYS A 348 -17.89 -4.91 23.48
C LYS A 348 -16.65 -4.02 23.57
N TYR A 349 -16.69 -2.89 22.87
CA TYR A 349 -15.66 -1.86 22.96
C TYR A 349 -16.09 -0.74 23.91
N LYS A 350 -15.20 -0.31 24.80
CA LYS A 350 -15.39 0.91 25.60
C LYS A 350 -14.09 1.67 25.76
N LEU A 351 -14.23 2.98 25.93
CA LEU A 351 -13.14 3.91 26.13
C LEU A 351 -13.36 4.73 27.41
N TYR A 352 -12.33 4.86 28.23
CA TYR A 352 -12.35 5.63 29.47
C TYR A 352 -11.28 6.72 29.43
N ASN A 353 -11.58 7.93 29.90
CA ASN A 353 -10.55 8.97 30.01
C ASN A 353 -9.67 8.78 31.27
N SER A 354 -8.65 9.63 31.43
CA SER A 354 -7.74 9.63 32.59
C SER A 354 -8.39 9.89 33.97
N LYS A 355 -9.68 10.23 34.01
CA LYS A 355 -10.49 10.35 35.23
C LYS A 355 -11.40 9.14 35.46
N GLY A 356 -11.51 8.25 34.49
CA GLY A 356 -12.40 7.10 34.53
C GLY A 356 -13.80 7.29 34.03
N GLU A 357 -14.06 8.41 33.36
CA GLU A 357 -15.34 8.66 32.71
C GLU A 357 -15.38 7.90 31.38
N GLU A 358 -16.42 7.09 31.18
CA GLU A 358 -16.70 6.40 29.92
C GLU A 358 -16.96 7.42 28.79
N LYS A 359 -16.47 7.11 27.59
CA LYS A 359 -16.68 7.87 26.36
C LYS A 359 -17.33 6.97 25.32
N ASP A 360 -18.37 7.49 24.68
CA ASP A 360 -19.09 6.77 23.63
C ASP A 360 -18.25 6.71 22.36
N LYS A 361 -17.77 5.51 22.02
CA LYS A 361 -17.16 5.16 20.73
C LYS A 361 -17.54 3.71 20.39
N SER A 362 -17.83 3.45 19.12
CA SER A 362 -18.11 2.10 18.59
C SER A 362 -16.87 1.42 18.01
N ASN A 363 -15.83 2.20 17.70
CA ASN A 363 -14.69 1.79 16.89
C ASN A 363 -13.41 1.81 17.72
N GLU A 364 -12.46 0.95 17.36
CA GLU A 364 -11.16 0.84 18.00
C GLU A 364 -10.34 2.12 17.86
N VAL A 365 -9.69 2.55 18.95
CA VAL A 365 -8.86 3.76 19.01
C VAL A 365 -7.44 3.41 19.47
N SER A 366 -6.45 3.75 18.65
CA SER A 366 -5.03 3.69 18.99
C SER A 366 -4.43 5.09 19.18
N TYR A 367 -3.24 5.17 19.79
CA TYR A 367 -2.56 6.43 20.09
C TYR A 367 -1.34 6.60 19.19
N LEU A 368 -1.30 7.71 18.45
CA LEU A 368 -0.22 8.01 17.50
C LEU A 368 0.91 8.87 18.09
N GLY A 369 0.67 9.52 19.23
CA GLY A 369 1.62 10.49 19.82
C GLY A 369 1.06 11.92 19.84
N ASN A 370 1.67 12.81 20.62
CA ASN A 370 1.28 14.24 20.76
C ASN A 370 -0.23 14.52 20.97
N ASN A 371 -0.94 13.64 21.68
CA ASN A 371 -2.40 13.70 21.85
C ASN A 371 -3.21 13.53 20.55
N ILE A 372 -2.64 12.87 19.55
CA ILE A 372 -3.31 12.43 18.33
C ILE A 372 -3.65 10.95 18.46
N TYR A 373 -4.84 10.61 18.01
CA TYR A 373 -5.36 9.25 18.06
C TYR A 373 -5.78 8.81 16.66
N LEU A 374 -5.87 7.50 16.48
CA LEU A 374 -6.33 6.89 15.24
C LEU A 374 -7.50 6.00 15.56
N GLU A 375 -8.62 6.21 14.87
CA GLU A 375 -9.78 5.35 14.93
C GLU A 375 -9.84 4.46 13.69
N TYR A 376 -10.06 3.16 13.88
CA TYR A 376 -10.22 2.19 12.80
C TYR A 376 -11.69 1.84 12.62
N ASN A 377 -12.21 2.08 11.42
CA ASN A 377 -13.57 1.71 11.05
C ASN A 377 -13.59 0.28 10.50
N THR A 378 -14.06 -0.65 11.31
CA THR A 378 -14.16 -2.06 10.92
C THR A 378 -15.19 -2.33 9.82
N THR A 379 -16.04 -1.37 9.47
CA THR A 379 -17.10 -1.54 8.46
C THR A 379 -16.59 -1.37 7.04
N ASP A 380 -15.71 -0.40 6.82
CA ASP A 380 -15.17 -0.05 5.49
C ASP A 380 -13.64 -0.18 5.42
N GLY A 381 -12.99 -0.57 6.51
CA GLY A 381 -11.54 -0.77 6.57
C GLY A 381 -10.73 0.52 6.58
N THR A 382 -11.37 1.68 6.80
CA THR A 382 -10.69 2.98 6.75
C THR A 382 -10.25 3.47 8.13
N TYR A 383 -9.34 4.44 8.12
CA TYR A 383 -8.85 5.10 9.32
C TYR A 383 -9.28 6.57 9.42
N ILE A 384 -9.41 7.05 10.66
CA ILE A 384 -9.76 8.42 11.00
C ILE A 384 -8.76 8.96 12.02
N ILE A 385 -8.12 10.09 11.71
CA ILE A 385 -7.24 10.79 12.67
C ILE A 385 -8.11 11.65 13.59
N LEU A 386 -7.88 11.54 14.90
CA LEU A 386 -8.61 12.25 15.94
C LEU A 386 -7.68 13.14 16.79
N ASP A 387 -8.26 14.22 17.33
CA ASP A 387 -7.61 15.09 18.31
C ASP A 387 -7.62 14.51 19.74
N SER A 388 -7.08 15.28 20.68
CA SER A 388 -6.98 14.89 22.09
C SER A 388 -8.31 14.67 22.80
N ASN A 389 -9.40 15.18 22.23
CA ASN A 389 -10.77 15.06 22.73
C ASN A 389 -11.59 14.08 21.89
N LEU A 390 -10.95 13.35 20.97
CA LEU A 390 -11.55 12.40 20.03
C LEU A 390 -12.43 13.03 18.95
N ASN A 391 -12.23 14.32 18.65
CA ASN A 391 -12.86 14.96 17.50
C ASN A 391 -12.10 14.59 16.22
N LYS A 392 -12.84 14.29 15.15
CA LYS A 392 -12.28 14.00 13.83
C LYS A 392 -11.48 15.18 13.28
N ILE A 393 -10.26 14.90 12.83
CA ILE A 393 -9.38 15.82 12.10
C ILE A 393 -9.40 15.47 10.60
N VAL A 394 -9.14 14.21 10.25
CA VAL A 394 -9.09 13.69 8.86
C VAL A 394 -9.75 12.31 8.80
N ASP A 395 -10.40 11.99 7.69
CA ASP A 395 -11.10 10.72 7.42
C ASP A 395 -10.75 10.14 6.05
N ASN A 396 -11.32 8.95 5.76
CA ASN A 396 -11.14 8.20 4.51
C ASN A 396 -9.68 7.88 4.21
N ILE A 397 -8.91 7.56 5.25
CA ILE A 397 -7.51 7.16 5.11
C ILE A 397 -7.46 5.65 4.86
N ASN A 398 -6.81 5.24 3.78
CA ASN A 398 -6.63 3.82 3.45
C ASN A 398 -5.52 3.19 4.30
N SER A 399 -4.38 3.89 4.44
CA SER A 399 -3.32 3.46 5.35
C SER A 399 -2.58 4.63 5.99
N ILE A 400 -2.07 4.39 7.21
CA ILE A 400 -1.25 5.35 7.93
C ILE A 400 -0.11 4.62 8.66
N ILE A 401 1.09 5.18 8.57
CA ILE A 401 2.28 4.69 9.28
C ILE A 401 2.97 5.88 9.93
N CYS A 402 3.23 5.83 11.24
CA CYS A 402 3.86 6.93 11.99
C CYS A 402 5.16 6.45 12.67
N PRO A 403 6.31 6.41 11.96
CA PRO A 403 7.50 5.73 12.46
C PRO A 403 8.23 6.54 13.54
N TYR A 404 8.33 7.86 13.36
CA TYR A 404 9.14 8.71 14.23
C TYR A 404 8.55 10.11 14.43
N LYS A 405 8.73 10.66 15.63
CA LYS A 405 8.54 12.09 15.96
C LYS A 405 7.19 12.68 15.54
N ASN A 406 6.13 11.86 15.53
CA ASN A 406 4.76 12.22 15.13
C ASN A 406 4.62 12.60 13.65
N TYR A 407 5.63 12.36 12.82
CA TYR A 407 5.46 12.37 11.37
C TYR A 407 4.81 11.05 10.95
N CYS A 408 3.85 11.14 10.05
CA CYS A 408 3.09 10.02 9.53
C CYS A 408 3.08 10.08 8.01
N ILE A 409 3.17 8.90 7.40
CA ILE A 409 2.89 8.66 6.00
C ILE A 409 1.40 8.32 5.94
N VAL A 410 0.64 9.11 5.19
CA VAL A 410 -0.77 8.85 4.94
C VAL A 410 -0.92 8.50 3.47
N SER A 411 -1.50 7.34 3.19
CA SER A 411 -1.80 6.92 1.82
C SER A 411 -3.30 6.96 1.58
N ASP A 412 -3.71 7.55 0.46
CA ASP A 412 -5.09 7.54 0.00
C ASP A 412 -5.43 6.23 -0.76
N ASP A 413 -6.64 6.19 -1.32
CA ASP A 413 -7.14 5.07 -2.12
C ASP A 413 -6.35 4.83 -3.41
N ASN A 414 -5.64 5.85 -3.90
CA ASN A 414 -4.78 5.81 -5.07
C ASN A 414 -3.32 5.47 -4.70
N LEU A 415 -3.05 5.14 -3.43
CA LEU A 415 -1.71 4.92 -2.88
C LEU A 415 -0.79 6.14 -2.98
N ASN A 416 -1.38 7.32 -3.22
CA ASN A 416 -0.65 8.57 -3.14
C ASN A 416 -0.24 8.80 -1.70
N LYS A 417 1.06 8.99 -1.46
CA LYS A 417 1.57 9.20 -0.11
C LYS A 417 1.76 10.69 0.15
N THR A 418 1.34 11.11 1.34
CA THR A 418 1.46 12.48 1.83
C THR A 418 2.07 12.49 3.23
N ILE A 419 2.74 13.59 3.57
CA ILE A 419 3.42 13.74 4.86
C ILE A 419 2.49 14.46 5.82
N TYR A 420 2.19 13.81 6.93
CA TYR A 420 1.42 14.35 8.04
C TYR A 420 2.32 14.55 9.25
N ARG A 421 1.97 15.51 10.10
CA ARG A 421 2.54 15.66 11.43
C ARG A 421 1.48 16.17 12.39
N ASP A 422 1.44 15.58 13.58
CA ASP A 422 0.46 15.96 14.61
C ASP A 422 -0.99 15.93 14.06
N GLY A 423 -1.27 14.96 13.18
CA GLY A 423 -2.58 14.78 12.54
C GLY A 423 -2.94 15.80 11.46
N LYS A 424 -1.98 16.61 10.98
CA LYS A 424 -2.20 17.60 9.92
C LYS A 424 -1.24 17.37 8.76
N GLU A 425 -1.74 17.61 7.55
CA GLU A 425 -0.93 17.64 6.35
C GLU A 425 0.17 18.72 6.45
N VAL A 426 1.40 18.32 6.16
CA VAL A 426 2.59 19.20 6.19
C VAL A 426 2.83 19.81 4.81
N SER A 427 2.39 19.13 3.75
CA SER A 427 2.54 19.55 2.36
C SER A 427 1.43 18.96 1.50
N SER A 428 0.98 19.73 0.51
CA SER A 428 0.07 19.26 -0.54
C SER A 428 0.75 18.41 -1.62
N ASN A 429 2.07 18.22 -1.54
CA ASN A 429 2.79 17.38 -2.49
C ASN A 429 2.44 15.91 -2.28
N ILE A 430 2.26 15.22 -3.39
CA ILE A 430 2.07 13.77 -3.45
C ILE A 430 3.38 13.11 -3.86
N TYR A 431 3.70 12.00 -3.21
CA TYR A 431 4.91 11.21 -3.43
C TYR A 431 4.58 9.76 -3.75
N ASP A 432 5.46 9.12 -4.51
CA ASP A 432 5.43 7.68 -4.80
C ASP A 432 5.83 6.87 -3.57
N ASP A 433 6.87 7.34 -2.89
CA ASP A 433 7.35 6.72 -1.67
C ASP A 433 7.83 7.73 -0.65
N ILE A 434 7.69 7.37 0.62
CA ILE A 434 8.12 8.19 1.74
C ILE A 434 8.76 7.27 2.77
N THR A 435 9.99 7.61 3.15
CA THR A 435 10.68 6.99 4.28
C THR A 435 10.94 8.06 5.34
N ILE A 436 10.51 7.80 6.57
CA ILE A 436 10.75 8.68 7.71
C ILE A 436 11.80 8.02 8.61
N ASP A 437 12.88 8.74 8.86
CA ASP A 437 13.94 8.38 9.81
C ASP A 437 13.94 9.37 10.99
N LYS A 438 14.83 9.18 11.96
CA LYS A 438 14.93 9.97 13.20
C LYS A 438 15.22 11.44 12.94
N ASP A 439 16.01 11.77 11.91
CA ASP A 439 16.52 13.11 11.63
C ASP A 439 16.28 13.60 10.19
N LYS A 440 15.65 12.80 9.32
CA LYS A 440 15.30 13.18 7.95
C LYS A 440 14.05 12.45 7.45
N ILE A 441 13.38 13.04 6.46
CA ILE A 441 12.33 12.39 5.68
C ILE A 441 12.80 12.36 4.23
N ILE A 442 12.77 11.19 3.62
CA ILE A 442 13.04 10.98 2.20
C ILE A 442 11.70 10.81 1.50
N ALA A 443 11.44 11.62 0.47
CA ALA A 443 10.20 11.54 -0.29
C ALA A 443 10.54 11.48 -1.79
N VAL A 444 10.07 10.45 -2.48
CA VAL A 444 10.32 10.22 -3.90
C VAL A 444 9.13 10.77 -4.69
N GLY A 445 9.37 11.78 -5.51
CA GLY A 445 8.40 12.31 -6.47
C GLY A 445 8.57 11.69 -7.85
N LEU A 446 7.92 12.28 -8.85
CA LEU A 446 7.93 11.77 -10.23
C LEU A 446 9.29 11.97 -10.92
N PHE A 447 9.95 13.11 -10.69
CA PHE A 447 11.26 13.42 -11.30
C PHE A 447 12.40 13.58 -10.29
N ASN A 448 12.09 13.88 -9.03
CA ASN A 448 13.10 14.16 -8.02
C ASN A 448 12.88 13.35 -6.74
N THR A 449 13.97 13.09 -6.03
CA THR A 449 13.93 12.69 -4.62
C THR A 449 14.23 13.89 -3.72
N TYR A 450 13.39 14.08 -2.72
CA TYR A 450 13.48 15.14 -1.73
C TYR A 450 14.00 14.59 -0.41
N ILE A 451 14.98 15.28 0.18
CA ILE A 451 15.47 15.00 1.52
C ILE A 451 15.13 16.19 2.41
N TYR A 452 14.18 15.98 3.31
CA TYR A 452 13.75 16.94 4.32
C TYR A 452 14.54 16.72 5.61
N LYS A 453 15.48 17.60 5.93
CA LYS A 453 16.23 17.48 7.20
C LYS A 453 15.40 18.02 8.36
N LEU A 454 15.34 17.23 9.42
CA LEU A 454 14.61 17.55 10.63
C LEU A 454 15.52 18.23 11.65
N GLY A 455 15.02 19.30 12.27
CA GLY A 455 15.77 20.04 13.27
C GLY A 455 14.88 20.95 14.11
N THR A 456 15.51 21.64 15.07
CA THR A 456 14.79 22.44 16.08
C THR A 456 14.50 23.87 15.63
N LYS A 457 14.94 24.26 14.42
CA LYS A 457 14.66 25.58 13.86
C LYS A 457 13.21 25.65 13.37
N LYS A 458 12.82 26.85 12.93
CA LYS A 458 11.48 27.11 12.38
C LYS A 458 11.24 26.26 11.13
N GLU A 459 10.02 25.73 11.01
CA GLU A 459 9.54 25.01 9.84
C GLU A 459 9.58 25.86 8.57
N ILE A 460 10.04 25.26 7.48
CA ILE A 460 10.01 25.84 6.14
C ILE A 460 8.79 25.35 5.36
N ASN A 461 8.35 26.09 4.35
CA ASN A 461 7.38 25.58 3.39
C ASN A 461 8.09 24.58 2.47
N ILE A 462 7.47 23.42 2.25
CA ILE A 462 7.97 22.33 1.42
C ILE A 462 7.07 22.01 0.22
N ASP A 463 6.01 22.79 -0.01
CA ASP A 463 5.23 22.67 -1.24
C ASP A 463 6.10 23.10 -2.43
N VAL A 464 6.55 22.11 -3.20
CA VAL A 464 7.46 22.27 -4.32
C VAL A 464 6.79 21.63 -5.52
N LYS A 465 6.64 22.41 -6.59
CA LYS A 465 6.14 21.89 -7.86
C LYS A 465 7.31 21.36 -8.68
N GLU A 466 7.15 20.16 -9.21
CA GLU A 466 8.06 19.64 -10.22
C GLU A 466 7.77 20.32 -11.56
N GLU A 467 8.63 21.29 -11.89
CA GLU A 467 8.60 21.96 -13.18
C GLU A 467 9.43 21.18 -14.19
N VAL A 468 8.89 21.06 -15.40
CA VAL A 468 9.57 20.49 -16.56
C VAL A 468 9.61 21.54 -17.65
N ASP A 469 10.74 21.61 -18.36
CA ASP A 469 10.91 22.54 -19.48
C ASP A 469 10.35 21.91 -20.75
N ILE A 470 9.14 22.35 -21.13
CA ILE A 470 8.49 21.90 -22.37
C ILE A 470 7.63 23.00 -22.99
N ASN A 471 7.77 23.16 -24.31
CA ASN A 471 6.98 24.09 -25.10
C ASN A 471 5.74 23.36 -25.66
N ILE A 472 4.57 23.66 -25.09
CA ILE A 472 3.32 22.98 -25.46
C ILE A 472 2.95 23.20 -26.93
N ASP A 473 3.04 24.42 -27.45
CA ASP A 473 2.66 24.70 -28.83
C ASP A 473 3.58 23.94 -29.81
N GLU A 474 4.88 23.85 -29.50
CA GLU A 474 5.83 23.06 -30.31
C GLU A 474 5.49 21.56 -30.27
N VAL A 475 5.13 21.01 -29.12
CA VAL A 475 4.70 19.60 -28.99
C VAL A 475 3.42 19.34 -29.77
N ILE A 476 2.42 20.24 -29.68
CA ILE A 476 1.16 20.14 -30.43
C ILE A 476 1.44 20.10 -31.93
N ASP A 477 2.26 21.03 -32.43
CA ASP A 477 2.61 21.10 -33.85
C ASP A 477 3.40 19.87 -34.30
N LYS A 478 4.39 19.44 -33.52
CA LYS A 478 5.27 18.28 -33.82
C LYS A 478 4.48 16.99 -33.96
N TYR A 479 3.51 16.75 -33.08
CA TYR A 479 2.72 15.52 -33.04
C TYR A 479 1.33 15.64 -33.69
N ARG A 480 0.99 16.82 -34.21
CA ARG A 480 -0.28 17.13 -34.89
C ARG A 480 -1.50 16.94 -33.98
N LEU A 481 -1.40 17.46 -32.74
CA LEU A 481 -2.42 17.31 -31.69
C LEU A 481 -3.48 18.41 -31.69
N ASP A 482 -3.67 19.11 -32.82
CA ASP A 482 -4.60 20.24 -32.95
C ASP A 482 -6.03 19.90 -32.51
N SER A 483 -6.48 18.67 -32.77
CA SER A 483 -7.83 18.21 -32.43
C SER A 483 -8.12 18.15 -30.93
N MET A 484 -7.07 18.11 -30.08
CA MET A 484 -7.20 18.05 -28.62
C MET A 484 -6.60 19.28 -27.93
N LYS A 485 -6.36 20.38 -28.64
CA LYS A 485 -5.74 21.60 -28.07
C LYS A 485 -6.50 22.16 -26.87
N ASP A 486 -7.82 22.16 -26.91
CA ASP A 486 -8.65 22.63 -25.80
C ASP A 486 -8.52 21.70 -24.58
N LYS A 487 -8.54 20.38 -24.80
CA LYS A 487 -8.32 19.35 -23.77
C LYS A 487 -6.95 19.47 -23.10
N ILE A 488 -5.90 19.73 -23.89
CA ILE A 488 -4.53 20.00 -23.40
C ILE A 488 -4.51 21.26 -22.54
N LYS A 489 -5.13 22.35 -23.00
CA LYS A 489 -5.18 23.62 -22.27
C LYS A 489 -5.87 23.48 -20.91
N ASP A 490 -6.95 22.72 -20.85
CA ASP A 490 -7.68 22.46 -19.61
C ASP A 490 -6.91 21.52 -18.64
N ASN A 491 -5.86 20.83 -19.13
CA ASN A 491 -5.04 19.89 -18.37
C ASN A 491 -3.54 20.19 -18.50
N GLU A 492 -3.17 21.48 -18.55
CA GLU A 492 -1.82 21.93 -18.92
C GLU A 492 -0.70 21.30 -18.07
N GLU A 493 -0.83 21.28 -16.75
CA GLU A 493 0.20 20.73 -15.85
C GLU A 493 0.44 19.23 -16.07
N LEU A 494 -0.63 18.45 -16.25
CA LEU A 494 -0.52 17.01 -16.52
C LEU A 494 0.09 16.78 -17.91
N PHE A 495 -0.36 17.53 -18.93
CA PHE A 495 0.18 17.41 -20.28
C PHE A 495 1.67 17.73 -20.35
N LYS A 496 2.14 18.77 -19.64
CA LYS A 496 3.57 19.10 -19.61
C LYS A 496 4.42 17.92 -19.12
N LYS A 497 4.01 17.29 -18.01
CA LYS A 497 4.71 16.13 -17.45
C LYS A 497 4.63 14.92 -18.38
N TYR A 498 3.44 14.64 -18.91
CA TYR A 498 3.21 13.56 -19.87
C TYR A 498 4.10 13.71 -21.10
N ALA A 499 4.06 14.88 -21.74
CA ALA A 499 4.82 15.17 -22.93
C ALA A 499 6.33 15.17 -22.67
N TYR A 500 6.78 15.68 -21.52
CA TYR A 500 8.19 15.66 -21.13
C TYR A 500 8.70 14.23 -21.00
N ILE A 501 7.93 13.34 -20.39
CA ILE A 501 8.29 11.92 -20.29
C ILE A 501 8.37 11.28 -21.68
N VAL A 502 7.37 11.47 -22.54
CA VAL A 502 7.38 10.90 -23.90
C VAL A 502 8.56 11.42 -24.72
N GLU A 503 8.86 12.71 -24.65
CA GLU A 503 10.00 13.31 -25.36
C GLU A 503 11.34 12.74 -24.89
N ASN A 504 11.48 12.43 -23.60
CA ASN A 504 12.73 11.92 -23.02
C ASN A 504 12.80 10.39 -22.91
N ASN A 505 11.72 9.66 -23.21
CA ASN A 505 11.71 8.19 -23.22
C ASN A 505 12.24 7.67 -24.57
N ASN A 506 13.43 7.06 -24.54
CA ASN A 506 14.07 6.47 -25.72
C ASN A 506 13.59 5.05 -26.05
N ASN A 507 12.78 4.43 -25.18
CA ASN A 507 12.26 3.08 -25.34
C ASN A 507 10.95 3.03 -26.15
N LEU A 508 10.48 4.18 -26.66
CA LEU A 508 9.23 4.27 -27.45
C LEU A 508 9.43 4.11 -28.96
N LEU A 509 10.66 3.84 -29.41
CA LEU A 509 11.02 3.76 -30.84
C LEU A 509 10.51 4.98 -31.63
N GLU A 510 9.97 4.78 -32.84
CA GLU A 510 9.31 5.81 -33.65
C GLU A 510 7.88 6.17 -33.18
N TYR A 511 7.34 5.52 -32.15
CA TYR A 511 5.91 5.55 -31.81
C TYR A 511 5.50 6.64 -30.81
N LYS A 512 6.34 7.66 -30.60
CA LYS A 512 6.04 8.77 -29.68
C LYS A 512 4.74 9.49 -30.03
N LYS A 513 4.38 9.56 -31.31
CA LYS A 513 3.10 10.16 -31.73
C LYS A 513 1.90 9.37 -31.18
N GLN A 514 1.89 8.06 -31.36
CA GLN A 514 0.80 7.18 -30.93
C GLN A 514 0.66 7.25 -29.40
N VAL A 515 1.78 7.31 -28.68
CA VAL A 515 1.77 7.54 -27.23
C VAL A 515 1.19 8.93 -26.90
N MET A 516 1.58 10.01 -27.60
CA MET A 516 0.96 11.33 -27.39
C MET A 516 -0.54 11.35 -27.68
N ASP A 517 -1.02 10.63 -28.69
CA ASP A 517 -2.44 10.55 -29.01
C ASP A 517 -3.24 9.95 -27.84
N MET A 518 -2.64 9.03 -27.07
CA MET A 518 -3.27 8.41 -25.88
C MET A 518 -3.73 9.42 -24.84
N PHE A 519 -3.16 10.62 -24.83
CA PHE A 519 -3.55 11.67 -23.90
C PHE A 519 -5.05 12.01 -24.02
N ASP A 520 -5.66 11.86 -25.20
CA ASP A 520 -7.08 12.15 -25.42
C ASP A 520 -7.99 11.17 -24.68
N LEU A 521 -7.73 9.87 -24.80
CA LEU A 521 -8.44 8.83 -24.04
C LEU A 521 -8.24 9.03 -22.52
N ILE A 522 -7.00 9.34 -22.14
CA ILE A 522 -6.61 9.50 -20.74
C ILE A 522 -7.40 10.62 -20.07
N ILE A 523 -7.39 11.83 -20.64
CA ILE A 523 -8.07 12.97 -20.03
C ILE A 523 -9.58 12.86 -20.14
N SER A 524 -10.11 12.21 -21.17
CA SER A 524 -11.56 12.04 -21.33
C SER A 524 -12.15 11.14 -20.24
N ASN A 525 -11.32 10.33 -19.60
CA ASN A 525 -11.69 9.44 -18.49
C ASN A 525 -10.93 9.79 -17.20
N LYS A 526 -10.56 11.07 -17.04
CA LYS A 526 -9.75 11.56 -15.92
C LYS A 526 -10.32 11.26 -14.54
N GLU A 527 -11.63 11.09 -14.40
CA GLU A 527 -12.27 10.77 -13.11
C GLU A 527 -11.79 9.44 -12.51
N TYR A 528 -11.28 8.53 -13.35
CA TYR A 528 -10.71 7.24 -12.94
C TYR A 528 -9.17 7.28 -12.81
N LEU A 529 -8.53 8.43 -13.12
CA LEU A 529 -7.10 8.53 -13.29
C LEU A 529 -6.33 8.69 -11.97
N ASN A 530 -5.34 7.82 -11.79
CA ASN A 530 -4.21 8.11 -10.91
C ASN A 530 -3.08 8.75 -11.74
N GLU A 531 -2.94 10.09 -11.65
CA GLU A 531 -1.99 10.85 -12.45
C GLU A 531 -0.54 10.43 -12.20
N LEU A 532 -0.13 10.29 -10.93
CA LEU A 532 1.25 9.96 -10.59
C LEU A 532 1.64 8.58 -11.11
N ARG A 533 0.75 7.59 -10.95
CA ARG A 533 0.96 6.23 -11.44
C ARG A 533 1.04 6.15 -12.97
N LEU A 534 0.13 6.81 -13.69
CA LEU A 534 0.20 6.89 -15.14
C LEU A 534 1.56 7.43 -15.59
N LEU A 535 2.01 8.52 -14.98
CA LEU A 535 3.28 9.16 -15.36
C LEU A 535 4.49 8.26 -15.04
N ASN A 536 4.47 7.53 -13.93
CA ASN A 536 5.52 6.54 -13.65
C ASN A 536 5.54 5.38 -14.63
N LYS A 537 4.38 4.78 -14.93
CA LYS A 537 4.29 3.76 -15.97
C LYS A 537 4.75 4.28 -17.32
N LEU A 538 4.42 5.53 -17.66
CA LEU A 538 4.88 6.16 -18.91
C LEU A 538 6.41 6.31 -18.99
N LYS A 539 7.09 6.54 -17.85
CA LYS A 539 8.57 6.55 -17.78
C LYS A 539 9.15 5.17 -18.10
N GLU A 540 8.47 4.12 -17.68
CA GLU A 540 8.88 2.73 -17.86
C GLU A 540 8.43 2.13 -19.20
N LEU A 541 7.43 2.73 -19.85
CA LEU A 541 6.82 2.23 -21.08
C LEU A 541 7.89 1.93 -22.13
N ASN A 542 7.88 0.68 -22.58
CA ASN A 542 8.86 0.14 -23.53
C ASN A 542 8.15 -0.52 -24.71
N ILE A 543 8.44 -0.07 -25.92
CA ILE A 543 7.90 -0.64 -27.16
C ILE A 543 9.04 -1.34 -27.89
N THR A 544 8.86 -2.63 -28.19
CA THR A 544 9.89 -3.45 -28.84
C THR A 544 9.32 -4.33 -29.93
N TYR A 545 10.15 -4.76 -30.88
CA TYR A 545 9.78 -5.77 -31.86
C TYR A 545 10.07 -7.19 -31.33
N ALA A 546 9.19 -8.13 -31.63
CA ALA A 546 9.31 -9.54 -31.27
C ALA A 546 9.10 -10.45 -32.48
N ASP A 547 9.98 -11.45 -32.64
CA ASP A 547 9.95 -12.37 -33.79
C ASP A 547 8.79 -13.39 -33.71
N ASP A 548 8.39 -13.78 -32.49
CA ASP A 548 7.30 -14.72 -32.24
C ASP A 548 6.48 -14.30 -31.02
N LEU A 549 5.19 -14.10 -31.23
CA LEU A 549 4.17 -13.83 -30.20
C LEU A 549 3.11 -14.94 -30.15
N GLY A 550 3.28 -16.00 -30.94
CA GLY A 550 2.28 -17.02 -31.17
C GLY A 550 1.44 -16.81 -32.44
N THR A 551 0.70 -17.85 -32.80
CA THR A 551 -0.13 -17.88 -34.01
C THR A 551 -1.32 -16.92 -33.88
N GLY A 552 -1.42 -15.96 -34.81
CA GLY A 552 -2.55 -15.02 -34.88
C GLY A 552 -2.44 -13.81 -33.94
N VAL A 553 -1.33 -13.64 -33.24
CA VAL A 553 -1.07 -12.51 -32.33
C VAL A 553 -0.22 -11.45 -33.04
N GLY A 554 -0.74 -10.23 -33.14
CA GLY A 554 -0.06 -9.09 -33.77
C GLY A 554 0.82 -8.29 -32.81
N ALA A 555 0.39 -8.18 -31.55
CA ALA A 555 1.13 -7.55 -30.47
C ALA A 555 0.67 -8.10 -29.11
N THR A 556 1.38 -7.71 -28.04
CA THR A 556 0.98 -7.98 -26.65
C THR A 556 1.45 -6.86 -25.73
N TYR A 557 0.60 -6.47 -24.79
CA TYR A 557 0.94 -5.67 -23.62
C TYR A 557 1.22 -6.55 -22.39
N SER A 558 2.25 -6.20 -21.63
CA SER A 558 2.56 -6.81 -20.34
C SER A 558 2.74 -5.73 -19.29
N ASP A 559 1.90 -5.77 -18.24
CA ASP A 559 1.90 -4.73 -17.20
C ASP A 559 3.13 -4.78 -16.28
N TYR A 560 3.65 -5.98 -15.97
CA TYR A 560 4.78 -6.14 -15.04
C TYR A 560 6.05 -5.43 -15.51
N GLY A 561 6.27 -5.38 -16.83
CA GLY A 561 7.40 -4.66 -17.43
C GLY A 561 7.00 -3.39 -18.18
N THR A 562 5.74 -2.96 -18.04
CA THR A 562 5.10 -1.89 -18.84
C THR A 562 5.55 -1.94 -20.31
N LYS A 563 5.34 -3.09 -20.96
CA LYS A 563 5.98 -3.41 -22.24
C LYS A 563 4.96 -3.75 -23.32
N VAL A 564 5.09 -3.12 -24.48
CA VAL A 564 4.43 -3.52 -25.73
C VAL A 564 5.43 -4.28 -26.59
N SER A 565 5.05 -5.48 -27.03
CA SER A 565 5.82 -6.28 -28.00
C SER A 565 5.04 -6.36 -29.31
N LEU A 566 5.62 -5.83 -30.39
CA LEU A 566 5.01 -5.75 -31.72
C LEU A 566 5.63 -6.80 -32.66
N LYS A 567 4.80 -7.50 -33.43
CA LYS A 567 5.27 -8.38 -34.51
C LYS A 567 5.54 -7.64 -35.81
N GLU A 568 4.68 -6.68 -36.12
CA GLU A 568 4.70 -5.90 -37.37
C GLU A 568 4.50 -4.41 -37.07
N LYS A 569 4.79 -3.55 -38.06
CA LYS A 569 4.49 -2.11 -37.98
C LYS A 569 3.02 -1.90 -38.38
N ASP A 570 2.13 -2.05 -37.41
CA ASP A 570 0.72 -1.71 -37.55
C ASP A 570 0.30 -0.81 -36.37
N ASN A 571 -0.07 0.43 -36.69
CA ASN A 571 -0.51 1.38 -35.68
C ASN A 571 -1.82 0.95 -35.01
N TYR A 572 -2.68 0.20 -35.69
CA TYR A 572 -3.97 -0.22 -35.13
C TYR A 572 -3.75 -1.18 -33.97
N THR A 573 -2.92 -2.21 -34.19
CA THR A 573 -2.53 -3.14 -33.12
C THR A 573 -1.79 -2.40 -32.00
N LEU A 574 -0.94 -1.43 -32.32
CA LEU A 574 -0.28 -0.63 -31.29
C LEU A 574 -1.29 0.18 -30.44
N TYR A 575 -2.29 0.83 -31.04
CA TYR A 575 -3.31 1.57 -30.28
C TYR A 575 -4.13 0.65 -29.36
N HIS A 576 -4.40 -0.59 -29.80
CA HIS A 576 -5.01 -1.61 -28.94
C HIS A 576 -4.15 -1.87 -27.69
N GLU A 577 -2.87 -2.17 -27.86
CA GLU A 577 -1.96 -2.42 -26.73
C GLU A 577 -1.71 -1.18 -25.86
N LEU A 578 -1.67 0.01 -26.46
CA LEU A 578 -1.58 1.27 -25.71
C LEU A 578 -2.87 1.57 -24.93
N THR A 579 -4.01 1.03 -25.37
CA THR A 579 -5.26 1.11 -24.61
C THR A 579 -5.22 0.19 -23.39
N HIS A 580 -4.60 -1.00 -23.49
CA HIS A 580 -4.27 -1.78 -22.29
C HIS A 580 -3.34 -1.00 -21.35
N PHE A 581 -2.28 -0.38 -21.86
CA PHE A 581 -1.43 0.51 -21.04
C PHE A 581 -2.25 1.59 -20.31
N ALA A 582 -3.20 2.22 -21.01
CA ALA A 582 -4.07 3.22 -20.39
C ALA A 582 -4.98 2.60 -19.31
N ASP A 583 -5.72 1.54 -19.64
CA ASP A 583 -6.58 0.77 -18.71
C ASP A 583 -5.83 0.38 -17.44
N PHE A 584 -4.71 -0.34 -17.60
CA PHE A 584 -3.86 -0.72 -16.49
C PHE A 584 -3.23 0.48 -15.77
N SER A 585 -3.18 1.69 -16.35
CA SER A 585 -2.73 2.90 -15.66
C SER A 585 -3.84 3.55 -14.82
N PHE A 586 -5.10 3.43 -15.24
CA PHE A 586 -6.27 3.80 -14.45
C PHE A 586 -6.48 2.83 -13.26
N ASN A 587 -6.37 1.54 -13.52
CA ASN A 587 -6.71 0.47 -12.59
C ASN A 587 -5.50 -0.44 -12.30
N ASN A 588 -4.95 -0.46 -11.08
CA ASN A 588 -3.85 -1.41 -10.74
C ASN A 588 -4.32 -2.66 -10.04
N TYR A 589 -5.58 -2.74 -9.66
CA TYR A 589 -5.96 -3.75 -8.72
C TYR A 589 -7.30 -4.30 -9.13
N ASN A 590 -7.23 -5.25 -10.05
CA ASN A 590 -8.27 -6.27 -10.26
C ASN A 590 -8.73 -6.92 -8.93
N ASN A 591 -8.03 -6.68 -7.80
CA ASN A 591 -8.35 -7.15 -6.46
C ASN A 591 -8.73 -6.05 -5.43
N ILE A 592 -8.74 -4.74 -5.77
CA ILE A 592 -9.27 -3.74 -4.82
C ILE A 592 -10.77 -3.92 -4.73
N TYR A 593 -11.45 -3.94 -5.87
CA TYR A 593 -12.90 -4.06 -5.92
C TYR A 593 -13.31 -5.52 -6.03
N ASN A 594 -14.01 -5.98 -5.00
CA ASN A 594 -14.56 -7.32 -4.93
C ASN A 594 -16.10 -7.25 -4.99
N LEU A 595 -16.69 -8.22 -5.66
CA LEU A 595 -18.14 -8.37 -5.72
C LEU A 595 -18.62 -9.24 -4.56
N TYR A 596 -19.63 -8.75 -3.84
CA TYR A 596 -20.19 -9.41 -2.67
C TYR A 596 -21.69 -9.61 -2.78
N ASN A 597 -22.18 -10.69 -2.16
CA ASN A 597 -23.57 -10.82 -1.74
C ASN A 597 -23.69 -10.47 -0.25
N CYS A 598 -24.29 -9.32 0.04
CA CYS A 598 -24.56 -8.81 1.37
C CYS A 598 -26.07 -8.92 1.64
N ASN A 599 -26.53 -10.02 2.23
CA ASN A 599 -27.95 -10.25 2.55
C ASN A 599 -28.90 -10.12 1.32
N ASN A 600 -28.59 -10.82 0.23
CA ASN A 600 -29.31 -10.79 -1.05
C ASN A 600 -29.24 -9.46 -1.80
N LYS A 601 -28.27 -8.60 -1.46
CA LYS A 601 -27.94 -7.39 -2.20
C LYS A 601 -26.51 -7.51 -2.73
N TYR A 602 -26.34 -7.31 -4.02
CA TYR A 602 -25.02 -7.37 -4.66
C TYR A 602 -24.33 -6.01 -4.55
N GLU A 603 -23.14 -5.99 -3.96
CA GLU A 603 -22.36 -4.77 -3.73
C GLU A 603 -20.93 -4.98 -4.21
N VAL A 604 -20.39 -4.00 -4.92
CA VAL A 604 -18.96 -3.92 -5.24
C VAL A 604 -18.31 -3.11 -4.14
N LYS A 605 -17.37 -3.70 -3.42
CA LYS A 605 -16.69 -3.07 -2.27
C LYS A 605 -15.19 -3.15 -2.43
N LYS A 606 -14.49 -2.20 -1.82
CA LYS A 606 -13.03 -2.24 -1.71
C LYS A 606 -12.61 -3.20 -0.61
N GLY A 607 -11.56 -3.98 -0.83
CA GLY A 607 -10.98 -4.87 0.17
C GLY A 607 -11.87 -6.06 0.52
N TYR A 608 -11.56 -6.73 1.64
CA TYR A 608 -12.31 -7.88 2.15
C TYR A 608 -13.37 -7.45 3.16
N ASP A 609 -14.63 -7.86 2.93
CA ASP A 609 -15.73 -7.65 3.88
C ASP A 609 -16.19 -8.99 4.48
N SER A 610 -15.90 -9.22 5.76
CA SER A 610 -16.27 -10.44 6.47
C SER A 610 -17.77 -10.57 6.74
N SER A 611 -18.54 -9.49 6.59
CA SER A 611 -20.00 -9.50 6.77
C SER A 611 -20.77 -9.93 5.52
N CYS A 612 -20.07 -10.09 4.39
CA CYS A 612 -20.66 -10.48 3.12
C CYS A 612 -19.99 -11.73 2.51
N SER A 613 -20.70 -12.41 1.60
CA SER A 613 -20.14 -13.55 0.87
C SER A 613 -19.51 -13.10 -0.44
N PRO A 614 -18.21 -13.34 -0.69
CA PRO A 614 -17.57 -12.94 -1.95
C PRO A 614 -18.08 -13.78 -3.13
N ILE A 615 -18.13 -13.16 -4.31
CA ILE A 615 -18.51 -13.79 -5.58
C ILE A 615 -17.32 -13.69 -6.53
N TYR A 616 -16.83 -14.85 -6.97
CA TYR A 616 -15.70 -14.95 -7.89
C TYR A 616 -16.19 -15.44 -9.25
N ILE A 617 -16.03 -14.60 -10.26
CA ILE A 617 -16.29 -14.95 -11.66
C ILE A 617 -15.17 -14.32 -12.48
N ASP A 618 -14.45 -15.14 -13.24
CA ASP A 618 -13.34 -14.67 -14.06
C ASP A 618 -13.82 -14.22 -15.45
N THR A 619 -13.21 -13.17 -15.97
CA THR A 619 -13.49 -12.67 -17.32
C THR A 619 -12.27 -11.96 -17.89
N ASN A 620 -12.07 -12.10 -19.20
CA ASN A 620 -11.16 -11.26 -19.98
C ASN A 620 -11.94 -10.42 -21.02
N PHE A 621 -13.27 -10.52 -21.01
CA PHE A 621 -14.12 -9.89 -22.01
C PHE A 621 -14.00 -8.36 -21.97
N ILE A 622 -14.12 -7.76 -20.78
CA ILE A 622 -14.06 -6.30 -20.61
C ILE A 622 -12.69 -5.76 -21.04
N THR A 623 -11.61 -6.40 -20.62
CA THR A 623 -10.24 -5.97 -20.93
C THR A 623 -9.94 -6.01 -22.43
N GLU A 624 -10.14 -7.15 -23.10
CA GLU A 624 -9.79 -7.32 -24.52
C GLU A 624 -10.77 -6.60 -25.45
N ALA A 625 -12.08 -6.78 -25.24
CA ALA A 625 -13.08 -6.13 -26.07
C ALA A 625 -13.10 -4.61 -25.83
N GLY A 626 -12.83 -4.18 -24.60
CA GLY A 626 -12.72 -2.77 -24.25
C GLY A 626 -11.51 -2.11 -24.90
N ALA A 627 -10.34 -2.76 -24.89
CA ALA A 627 -9.15 -2.23 -25.57
C ALA A 627 -9.40 -2.01 -27.07
N GLU A 628 -10.03 -2.97 -27.74
CA GLU A 628 -10.44 -2.81 -29.13
C GLU A 628 -11.43 -1.66 -29.28
N LEU A 629 -12.48 -1.64 -28.47
CA LEU A 629 -13.54 -0.64 -28.53
C LEU A 629 -13.01 0.80 -28.36
N TYR A 630 -12.23 1.07 -27.32
CA TYR A 630 -11.71 2.42 -27.05
C TYR A 630 -10.65 2.82 -28.08
N SER A 631 -9.84 1.89 -28.58
CA SER A 631 -8.94 2.19 -29.70
C SER A 631 -9.72 2.56 -30.98
N GLY A 632 -10.83 1.86 -31.23
CA GLY A 632 -11.86 2.15 -32.23
C GLY A 632 -12.41 3.57 -32.12
N LYS A 633 -12.90 3.94 -30.94
CA LYS A 633 -13.57 5.22 -30.72
C LYS A 633 -12.65 6.43 -30.88
N TYR A 634 -11.41 6.32 -30.43
CA TYR A 634 -10.50 7.47 -30.35
C TYR A 634 -9.56 7.58 -31.55
N TYR A 635 -9.15 6.46 -32.17
CA TYR A 635 -8.04 6.48 -33.13
C TYR A 635 -8.38 5.81 -34.46
N THR A 636 -8.82 4.55 -34.42
CA THR A 636 -8.84 3.69 -35.61
C THR A 636 -10.17 3.75 -36.36
N HIS A 637 -11.27 4.01 -35.66
CA HIS A 637 -12.65 3.82 -36.11
C HIS A 637 -12.93 2.40 -36.62
N GLU A 638 -12.13 1.39 -36.25
CA GLU A 638 -12.28 -0.02 -36.64
C GLU A 638 -12.55 -0.87 -35.39
N LEU A 639 -13.43 -1.89 -35.51
CA LEU A 639 -13.81 -2.83 -34.44
C LEU A 639 -13.64 -4.29 -34.88
N GLU A 640 -12.73 -4.55 -35.82
CA GLU A 640 -12.60 -5.85 -36.49
C GLU A 640 -11.84 -6.89 -35.66
N ALA A 641 -10.97 -6.48 -34.71
CA ALA A 641 -10.32 -7.46 -33.85
C ALA A 641 -11.35 -8.08 -32.89
N TYR A 642 -11.26 -9.40 -32.71
CA TYR A 642 -12.18 -10.17 -31.88
C TYR A 642 -13.67 -10.03 -32.24
N ALA A 643 -14.03 -9.58 -33.45
CA ALA A 643 -15.43 -9.47 -33.87
C ALA A 643 -16.19 -10.81 -33.62
N PRO A 644 -17.32 -10.81 -32.90
CA PRO A 644 -18.17 -9.66 -32.57
C PRO A 644 -17.99 -9.05 -31.15
N ALA A 645 -16.87 -9.27 -30.45
CA ALA A 645 -16.71 -8.92 -29.03
C ALA A 645 -16.88 -7.42 -28.74
N ALA A 646 -16.19 -6.53 -29.46
CA ALA A 646 -16.35 -5.08 -29.29
C ALA A 646 -17.76 -4.60 -29.64
N LEU A 647 -18.41 -5.19 -30.65
CA LEU A 647 -19.81 -4.92 -31.00
C LEU A 647 -20.78 -5.35 -29.88
N ILE A 648 -20.48 -6.42 -29.14
CA ILE A 648 -21.27 -6.81 -27.96
C ILE A 648 -21.15 -5.74 -26.85
N LEU A 649 -19.96 -5.15 -26.64
CA LEU A 649 -19.80 -4.04 -25.70
C LEU A 649 -20.59 -2.80 -26.14
N GLU A 650 -20.60 -2.48 -27.42
CA GLU A 650 -21.44 -1.39 -27.97
C GLU A 650 -22.94 -1.65 -27.75
N ALA A 651 -23.37 -2.91 -27.88
CA ALA A 651 -24.73 -3.31 -27.52
C ALA A 651 -25.03 -3.06 -26.04
N LEU A 652 -24.08 -3.40 -25.16
CA LEU A 652 -24.20 -3.18 -23.71
C LEU A 652 -24.17 -1.70 -23.35
N GLU A 653 -23.35 -0.88 -24.01
CA GLU A 653 -23.34 0.57 -23.87
C GLU A 653 -24.65 1.19 -24.32
N TYR A 654 -25.22 0.73 -25.44
CA TYR A 654 -26.53 1.19 -25.89
C TYR A 654 -27.63 0.89 -24.85
N ILE A 655 -27.55 -0.27 -24.18
CA ILE A 655 -28.53 -0.69 -23.17
C ILE A 655 -28.32 0.04 -21.82
N CYS A 656 -27.06 0.14 -21.38
CA CYS A 656 -26.72 0.53 -20.02
C CYS A 656 -26.24 1.98 -19.90
N GLY A 657 -25.63 2.52 -20.95
CA GLY A 657 -25.02 3.85 -21.00
C GLY A 657 -23.48 3.83 -21.01
N THR A 658 -22.89 4.89 -21.55
CA THR A 658 -21.43 5.08 -21.62
C THR A 658 -20.78 5.16 -20.23
N LYS A 659 -21.50 5.73 -19.24
CA LYS A 659 -20.98 5.86 -17.88
C LYS A 659 -20.73 4.50 -17.23
N GLU A 660 -21.68 3.59 -17.38
CA GLU A 660 -21.62 2.22 -16.91
C GLU A 660 -20.47 1.47 -17.59
N LEU A 661 -20.34 1.58 -18.92
CA LEU A 661 -19.24 0.98 -19.67
C LEU A 661 -17.87 1.49 -19.17
N ASN A 662 -17.73 2.81 -19.01
CA ASN A 662 -16.50 3.42 -18.50
C ASN A 662 -16.16 2.92 -17.08
N GLU A 663 -17.15 2.75 -16.20
CA GLU A 663 -16.95 2.18 -14.87
C GLU A 663 -16.51 0.70 -14.93
N TRP A 664 -17.02 -0.08 -15.88
CA TRP A 664 -16.59 -1.46 -16.05
C TRP A 664 -15.14 -1.57 -16.52
N PHE A 665 -14.74 -0.72 -17.48
CA PHE A 665 -13.41 -0.77 -18.08
C PHE A 665 -12.37 -0.07 -17.20
N PHE A 666 -12.56 1.22 -16.88
CA PHE A 666 -11.55 2.02 -16.18
C PHE A 666 -11.56 1.88 -14.65
N SER A 667 -12.62 1.32 -14.05
CA SER A 667 -12.70 1.12 -12.58
C SER A 667 -12.63 -0.34 -12.18
N SER A 668 -13.58 -1.20 -12.58
CA SER A 668 -13.52 -2.64 -12.29
C SER A 668 -14.57 -3.46 -13.05
N ASP A 669 -14.14 -4.63 -13.56
CA ASP A 669 -15.05 -5.63 -14.15
C ASP A 669 -16.06 -6.22 -13.14
N ALA A 670 -15.89 -5.97 -11.83
CA ALA A 670 -16.84 -6.37 -10.79
C ALA A 670 -18.20 -5.70 -10.98
N TYR A 671 -18.22 -4.47 -11.49
CA TYR A 671 -19.45 -3.75 -11.83
C TYR A 671 -20.17 -4.39 -13.02
N PHE A 672 -19.42 -4.92 -13.99
CA PHE A 672 -19.98 -5.69 -15.10
C PHE A 672 -20.55 -7.04 -14.63
N LYS A 673 -19.88 -7.73 -13.70
CA LYS A 673 -20.40 -8.98 -13.08
C LYS A 673 -21.69 -8.71 -12.30
N LYS A 674 -21.72 -7.60 -11.56
CA LYS A 674 -22.88 -7.14 -10.78
C LYS A 674 -24.12 -6.91 -11.64
N LEU A 675 -23.97 -6.34 -12.85
CA LEU A 675 -25.07 -6.08 -13.79
C LEU A 675 -25.99 -7.30 -13.97
N TRP A 676 -25.39 -8.46 -14.23
CA TRP A 676 -26.13 -9.69 -14.53
C TRP A 676 -26.88 -10.21 -13.30
N LEU A 677 -26.25 -10.19 -12.13
CA LEU A 677 -26.88 -10.60 -10.89
C LEU A 677 -28.04 -9.67 -10.50
N GLU A 678 -27.90 -8.37 -10.71
CA GLU A 678 -28.99 -7.40 -10.50
C GLU A 678 -30.12 -7.52 -11.54
N ALA A 679 -29.81 -8.01 -12.73
CA ALA A 679 -30.81 -8.34 -13.75
C ALA A 679 -31.63 -9.61 -13.40
N GLY A 680 -31.30 -10.29 -12.29
CA GLY A 680 -32.05 -11.43 -11.76
C GLY A 680 -31.50 -12.80 -12.16
N TYR A 681 -30.34 -12.85 -12.81
CA TYR A 681 -29.66 -14.12 -13.10
C TYR A 681 -29.02 -14.70 -11.84
N THR A 682 -29.02 -16.02 -11.74
CA THR A 682 -28.27 -16.74 -10.69
C THR A 682 -26.76 -16.62 -10.94
N THR A 683 -25.95 -16.97 -9.94
CA THR A 683 -24.49 -17.01 -10.08
C THR A 683 -24.04 -17.96 -11.20
N GLU A 684 -24.65 -19.15 -11.31
CA GLU A 684 -24.34 -20.13 -12.35
C GLU A 684 -24.71 -19.62 -13.76
N GLU A 685 -25.86 -18.97 -13.91
CA GLU A 685 -26.26 -18.35 -15.17
C GLU A 685 -25.34 -17.18 -15.54
N THR A 686 -24.95 -16.36 -14.56
CA THR A 686 -24.04 -15.24 -14.76
C THR A 686 -22.66 -15.71 -15.19
N GLU A 687 -22.12 -16.76 -14.54
CA GLU A 687 -20.86 -17.38 -14.92
C GLU A 687 -20.93 -17.94 -16.36
N LYS A 688 -22.05 -18.57 -16.74
CA LYS A 688 -22.27 -19.02 -18.11
C LYS A 688 -22.29 -17.87 -19.12
N ILE A 689 -23.00 -16.78 -18.83
CA ILE A 689 -23.04 -15.57 -19.68
C ILE A 689 -21.62 -15.03 -19.88
N ILE A 690 -20.90 -14.81 -18.78
CA ILE A 690 -19.55 -14.25 -18.79
C ILE A 690 -18.57 -15.16 -19.53
N ASN A 691 -18.65 -16.48 -19.34
CA ASN A 691 -17.83 -17.43 -20.08
C ASN A 691 -18.11 -17.41 -21.58
N SER A 692 -19.38 -17.34 -21.99
CA SER A 692 -19.76 -17.22 -23.40
C SER A 692 -19.24 -15.92 -24.03
N LEU A 693 -19.24 -14.81 -23.29
CA LEU A 693 -18.66 -13.53 -23.72
C LEU A 693 -17.13 -13.60 -23.81
N SER A 694 -16.46 -14.10 -22.77
CA SER A 694 -15.00 -14.25 -22.71
C SER A 694 -14.44 -15.19 -23.78
N ASN A 695 -15.23 -16.15 -24.26
CA ASN A 695 -14.81 -17.00 -25.38
C ASN A 695 -14.74 -16.24 -26.72
N ARG A 696 -15.37 -15.06 -26.84
CA ARG A 696 -15.32 -14.22 -28.06
C ARG A 696 -14.03 -13.42 -28.22
N THR A 697 -13.24 -13.30 -27.15
CA THR A 697 -11.94 -12.62 -27.18
C THR A 697 -10.77 -13.60 -27.33
N LYS A 698 -11.03 -14.87 -27.70
CA LYS A 698 -10.00 -15.90 -27.90
C LYS A 698 -9.75 -16.16 -29.38
N ILE A 699 -8.49 -16.04 -29.80
CA ILE A 699 -8.01 -16.15 -31.20
C ILE A 699 -8.31 -17.55 -31.82
N LEU A 700 -8.49 -18.60 -31.02
CA LEU A 700 -8.71 -19.99 -31.47
C LEU A 700 -9.71 -20.76 -30.59
N SER A 701 -10.88 -20.21 -30.29
CA SER A 701 -11.89 -21.00 -29.56
C SER A 701 -12.44 -22.12 -30.45
N SER A 702 -12.16 -23.38 -30.12
CA SER A 702 -12.80 -24.57 -30.72
C SER A 702 -14.15 -24.87 -30.08
N GLY A 703 -14.92 -23.82 -29.74
CA GLY A 703 -16.13 -23.88 -28.92
C GLY A 703 -17.43 -23.96 -29.71
N ASN A 704 -18.51 -24.31 -29.00
CA ASN A 704 -19.87 -24.15 -29.49
C ASN A 704 -20.15 -22.67 -29.75
N ASP A 705 -20.89 -22.41 -30.82
CA ASP A 705 -21.23 -21.06 -31.21
C ASP A 705 -22.35 -20.46 -30.35
N ASP A 706 -21.97 -19.87 -29.22
CA ASP A 706 -22.88 -19.23 -28.26
C ASP A 706 -23.50 -17.91 -28.74
N THR A 707 -23.38 -17.54 -30.02
CA THR A 707 -23.82 -16.22 -30.52
C THR A 707 -25.32 -16.01 -30.28
N ILE A 708 -26.13 -17.04 -30.53
CA ILE A 708 -27.58 -16.98 -30.30
C ILE A 708 -27.90 -16.83 -28.81
N PHE A 709 -27.15 -17.50 -27.93
CA PHE A 709 -27.33 -17.36 -26.49
C PHE A 709 -26.97 -15.95 -25.99
N ILE A 710 -25.89 -15.36 -26.51
CA ILE A 710 -25.50 -13.97 -26.20
C ILE A 710 -26.58 -13.00 -26.68
N VAL A 711 -27.08 -13.19 -27.92
CA VAL A 711 -28.16 -12.35 -28.49
C VAL A 711 -29.43 -12.43 -27.66
N ASP A 712 -29.88 -13.63 -27.28
CA ASP A 712 -31.04 -13.80 -26.41
C ASP A 712 -30.84 -13.08 -25.06
N THR A 713 -29.62 -13.15 -24.51
CA THR A 713 -29.27 -12.50 -23.25
C THR A 713 -29.27 -10.97 -23.35
N LEU A 714 -28.77 -10.41 -24.47
CA LEU A 714 -28.83 -8.98 -24.74
C LEU A 714 -30.26 -8.47 -24.92
N ILE A 715 -31.12 -9.24 -25.59
CA ILE A 715 -32.55 -8.92 -25.72
C ILE A 715 -33.24 -8.96 -24.34
N ASP A 716 -32.98 -10.00 -23.54
CA ASP A 716 -33.49 -10.11 -22.17
C ASP A 716 -33.08 -8.87 -21.34
N LEU A 717 -31.80 -8.48 -21.41
CA LEU A 717 -31.29 -7.29 -20.70
C LEU A 717 -31.89 -5.98 -21.21
N TYR A 718 -32.04 -5.81 -22.54
CA TYR A 718 -32.70 -4.65 -23.14
C TYR A 718 -34.13 -4.50 -22.60
N LYS A 719 -34.88 -5.60 -22.51
CA LYS A 719 -36.25 -5.58 -22.01
C LYS A 719 -36.33 -5.20 -20.53
N ILE A 720 -35.34 -5.62 -19.74
CA ILE A 720 -35.23 -5.26 -18.32
C ILE A 720 -34.92 -3.76 -18.14
N LYS A 721 -34.01 -3.20 -18.96
CA LYS A 721 -33.45 -1.86 -18.74
C LYS A 721 -34.16 -0.75 -19.53
N ILE A 722 -34.63 -1.04 -20.74
CA ILE A 722 -35.17 -0.03 -21.66
C ILE A 722 -36.67 -0.26 -21.89
N SER A 723 -37.04 -1.35 -22.56
CA SER A 723 -38.43 -1.57 -22.96
C SER A 723 -38.71 -3.01 -23.39
N ASP A 724 -39.89 -3.52 -23.05
CA ASP A 724 -40.38 -4.81 -23.52
C ASP A 724 -40.48 -4.93 -25.05
N ASN A 725 -40.59 -3.82 -25.79
CA ASN A 725 -40.81 -3.81 -27.23
C ASN A 725 -39.59 -3.33 -28.04
N PHE A 726 -38.53 -4.13 -28.02
CA PHE A 726 -37.28 -3.83 -28.72
C PHE A 726 -37.42 -3.78 -30.26
N MET A 727 -38.43 -4.41 -30.84
CA MET A 727 -38.65 -4.43 -32.29
C MET A 727 -39.02 -3.06 -32.90
N ASN A 728 -39.43 -2.11 -32.06
CA ASN A 728 -39.66 -0.72 -32.45
C ASN A 728 -38.39 0.14 -32.47
N ASP A 729 -37.28 -0.36 -31.91
CA ASP A 729 -36.01 0.35 -31.87
C ASP A 729 -35.16 -0.06 -33.09
N ASN A 730 -35.11 0.82 -34.10
CA ASN A 730 -34.36 0.55 -35.33
C ASN A 730 -32.85 0.47 -35.09
N LYS A 731 -32.31 1.17 -34.08
CA LYS A 731 -30.88 1.14 -33.74
C LYS A 731 -30.54 -0.19 -33.08
N PHE A 732 -31.31 -0.60 -32.07
CA PHE A 732 -31.08 -1.89 -31.40
C PHE A 732 -31.29 -3.07 -32.36
N LYS A 733 -32.30 -3.03 -33.23
CA LYS A 733 -32.45 -4.03 -34.31
C LYS A 733 -31.23 -4.10 -35.22
N TYR A 734 -30.60 -2.97 -35.53
CA TYR A 734 -29.38 -2.94 -36.32
C TYR A 734 -28.20 -3.58 -35.57
N ILE A 735 -28.02 -3.29 -34.27
CA ILE A 735 -27.00 -3.95 -33.43
C ILE A 735 -27.18 -5.47 -33.47
N LEU A 736 -28.39 -5.96 -33.21
CA LEU A 736 -28.70 -7.39 -33.25
C LEU A 736 -28.42 -7.99 -34.63
N ARG A 737 -28.73 -7.25 -35.70
CA ARG A 737 -28.46 -7.65 -37.08
C ARG A 737 -26.96 -7.80 -37.33
N SER A 738 -26.14 -6.87 -36.87
CA SER A 738 -24.69 -6.95 -37.06
C SER A 738 -24.11 -8.13 -36.27
N LEU A 739 -24.60 -8.40 -35.06
CA LEU A 739 -24.17 -9.54 -34.23
C LEU A 739 -24.48 -10.92 -34.83
N ILE A 740 -25.67 -11.09 -35.43
CA ILE A 740 -26.08 -12.37 -36.04
C ILE A 740 -25.58 -12.55 -37.48
N ASP A 741 -25.11 -11.49 -38.13
CA ASP A 741 -24.51 -11.49 -39.47
C ASP A 741 -25.31 -12.35 -40.49
N TYR A 742 -24.70 -13.27 -41.25
CA TYR A 742 -25.42 -14.05 -42.27
C TYR A 742 -26.21 -15.25 -41.73
N ARG A 743 -26.35 -15.40 -40.41
CA ARG A 743 -27.06 -16.54 -39.79
C ARG A 743 -28.53 -16.58 -40.21
N ARG A 744 -29.06 -17.80 -40.33
CA ARG A 744 -30.45 -18.10 -40.74
C ARG A 744 -31.13 -19.18 -39.90
N ASP A 745 -30.41 -19.81 -38.97
CA ASP A 745 -30.97 -20.82 -38.08
C ASP A 745 -31.05 -20.23 -36.66
N PHE A 746 -32.28 -19.98 -36.22
CA PHE A 746 -32.60 -19.44 -34.90
C PHE A 746 -33.42 -20.42 -34.07
N THR A 747 -33.43 -21.71 -34.43
CA THR A 747 -34.26 -22.73 -33.77
C THR A 747 -34.00 -22.86 -32.27
N THR A 748 -32.81 -22.47 -31.81
CA THR A 748 -32.40 -22.49 -30.40
C THR A 748 -32.69 -21.18 -29.65
N SER A 749 -33.14 -20.13 -30.34
CA SER A 749 -33.44 -18.80 -29.75
C SER A 749 -34.84 -18.74 -29.17
N LYS A 750 -34.99 -18.07 -28.02
CA LYS A 750 -36.29 -17.67 -27.46
C LYS A 750 -37.02 -16.65 -28.36
N TYR A 751 -36.27 -15.89 -29.16
CA TYR A 751 -36.72 -14.78 -30.01
C TYR A 751 -36.62 -15.11 -31.50
N SER A 752 -36.74 -16.40 -31.85
CA SER A 752 -36.57 -16.89 -33.22
C SER A 752 -37.39 -16.12 -34.27
N SER A 753 -38.64 -15.79 -33.96
CA SER A 753 -39.54 -15.08 -34.89
C SER A 753 -39.10 -13.64 -35.13
N GLU A 754 -38.69 -12.93 -34.08
CA GLU A 754 -38.18 -11.57 -34.15
C GLU A 754 -36.84 -11.51 -34.90
N LEU A 755 -35.93 -12.46 -34.63
CA LEU A 755 -34.65 -12.56 -35.33
C LEU A 755 -34.84 -12.87 -36.82
N ASP A 756 -35.78 -13.76 -37.18
CA ASP A 756 -36.14 -14.03 -38.57
C ASP A 756 -36.63 -12.76 -39.30
N ILE A 757 -37.40 -11.90 -38.62
CA ILE A 757 -37.84 -10.61 -39.18
C ILE A 757 -36.63 -9.69 -39.41
N ILE A 758 -35.79 -9.48 -38.39
CA ILE A 758 -34.62 -8.59 -38.45
C ILE A 758 -33.69 -8.94 -39.62
N VAL A 759 -33.42 -10.23 -39.81
CA VAL A 759 -32.50 -10.71 -40.85
C VAL A 759 -33.08 -10.55 -42.26
N ASN A 760 -34.40 -10.53 -42.39
CA ASN A 760 -35.08 -10.35 -43.67
C ASN A 760 -35.38 -8.88 -44.00
N GLU A 761 -35.61 -8.01 -43.01
CA GLU A 761 -35.86 -6.58 -43.21
C GLU A 761 -34.58 -5.81 -43.62
N ASN A 762 -33.42 -6.15 -43.05
CA ASN A 762 -32.19 -5.34 -43.16
C ASN A 762 -31.39 -5.41 -44.47
N ASN A 763 -31.91 -6.07 -45.51
CA ASN A 763 -31.31 -5.94 -46.85
C ASN A 763 -31.37 -4.49 -47.39
N THR A 764 -32.23 -3.64 -46.85
CA THR A 764 -32.39 -2.22 -47.21
C THR A 764 -31.24 -1.33 -46.74
N ILE A 765 -30.65 -1.57 -45.56
CA ILE A 765 -29.50 -0.79 -45.05
C ILE A 765 -28.27 -1.07 -45.90
N THR A 766 -27.92 -2.33 -46.14
CA THR A 766 -26.77 -2.71 -46.99
C THR A 766 -26.90 -2.13 -48.40
N ASN A 767 -28.12 -2.07 -48.96
CA ASN A 767 -28.36 -1.39 -50.24
C ASN A 767 -28.15 0.13 -50.15
N ALA A 768 -28.58 0.77 -49.06
CA ALA A 768 -28.35 2.19 -48.83
C ALA A 768 -26.85 2.51 -48.70
N LEU A 769 -26.09 1.68 -47.99
CA LEU A 769 -24.63 1.81 -47.85
C LEU A 769 -23.94 1.62 -49.21
N ASN A 770 -24.18 0.50 -49.90
CA ASN A 770 -23.55 0.20 -51.19
C ASN A 770 -23.85 1.23 -52.28
N SER A 771 -25.02 1.88 -52.24
CA SER A 771 -25.38 2.93 -53.20
C SER A 771 -24.83 4.31 -52.85
N SER A 772 -24.36 4.52 -51.62
CA SER A 772 -23.89 5.82 -51.13
C SER A 772 -22.39 6.05 -51.31
N PHE A 773 -21.59 4.98 -51.47
CA PHE A 773 -20.13 5.06 -51.47
C PHE A 773 -19.49 4.64 -52.81
N ASP A 774 -19.58 5.52 -53.81
CA ASP A 774 -18.91 5.29 -55.10
C ASP A 774 -17.37 5.25 -54.93
N GLY A 775 -16.73 4.21 -55.47
CA GLY A 775 -15.28 3.98 -55.36
C GLY A 775 -14.79 3.32 -54.06
N TYR A 776 -15.69 2.93 -53.15
CA TYR A 776 -15.36 2.17 -51.95
C TYR A 776 -15.82 0.70 -52.08
N ILE A 777 -15.02 -0.23 -51.57
CA ILE A 777 -15.37 -1.64 -51.46
C ILE A 777 -15.44 -1.97 -49.98
N LEU A 778 -16.65 -2.01 -49.43
CA LEU A 778 -16.86 -2.41 -48.03
C LEU A 778 -16.49 -3.89 -47.85
N TYR A 779 -15.81 -4.20 -46.75
CA TYR A 779 -15.56 -5.57 -46.32
C TYR A 779 -16.90 -6.23 -45.99
N LYS A 780 -17.02 -7.55 -46.20
CA LYS A 780 -18.32 -8.27 -46.27
C LYS A 780 -18.99 -8.46 -44.90
N THR A 781 -19.38 -7.36 -44.25
CA THR A 781 -20.17 -7.31 -43.02
C THR A 781 -21.27 -6.24 -43.15
N PHE A 782 -22.19 -6.19 -42.20
CA PHE A 782 -23.24 -5.16 -42.14
C PHE A 782 -22.73 -3.80 -41.63
N GLY A 783 -21.44 -3.69 -41.33
CA GLY A 783 -20.86 -2.64 -40.50
C GLY A 783 -21.18 -2.85 -39.02
N ASP A 784 -20.32 -2.33 -38.17
CA ASP A 784 -20.45 -2.38 -36.72
C ASP A 784 -21.00 -1.06 -36.21
N LEU A 785 -21.91 -1.09 -35.24
CA LEU A 785 -22.30 0.11 -34.54
C LEU A 785 -21.13 0.58 -33.67
N ILE A 786 -20.83 1.88 -33.70
CA ILE A 786 -19.88 2.51 -32.78
C ILE A 786 -20.49 3.80 -32.21
N ILE A 787 -20.40 3.98 -30.89
CA ILE A 787 -20.92 5.15 -30.18
C ILE A 787 -19.76 6.07 -29.81
N ILE A 788 -19.73 7.27 -30.40
CA ILE A 788 -18.69 8.29 -30.15
C ILE A 788 -19.40 9.56 -29.68
N ASP A 789 -18.99 10.09 -28.53
CA ASP A 789 -19.56 11.30 -27.91
C ASP A 789 -21.10 11.26 -27.81
N GLY A 790 -21.65 10.09 -27.49
CA GLY A 790 -23.10 9.85 -27.35
C GLY A 790 -23.88 9.83 -28.67
N LYS A 791 -23.19 9.80 -29.81
CA LYS A 791 -23.79 9.65 -31.14
C LYS A 791 -23.40 8.32 -31.77
N GLU A 792 -24.37 7.66 -32.39
CA GLU A 792 -24.16 6.38 -33.04
C GLU A 792 -23.72 6.55 -34.50
N TYR A 793 -22.76 5.73 -34.90
CA TYR A 793 -22.23 5.65 -36.26
C TYR A 793 -22.17 4.18 -36.70
N ILE A 794 -22.09 3.98 -38.01
CA ILE A 794 -21.71 2.68 -38.58
C ILE A 794 -20.23 2.77 -38.95
N SER A 795 -19.41 1.93 -38.31
CA SER A 795 -18.04 1.66 -38.73
C SER A 795 -18.02 0.52 -39.74
N SER A 796 -17.24 0.66 -40.81
CA SER A 796 -17.00 -0.43 -41.75
C SER A 796 -15.59 -0.38 -42.33
N LEU A 797 -14.87 -1.49 -42.22
CA LEU A 797 -13.61 -1.67 -42.94
C LEU A 797 -13.89 -1.64 -44.45
N CYS A 798 -13.10 -0.87 -45.19
CA CYS A 798 -13.29 -0.71 -46.62
C CYS A 798 -11.98 -0.49 -47.38
N TYR A 799 -12.00 -0.82 -48.67
CA TYR A 799 -10.95 -0.44 -49.61
C TYR A 799 -11.37 0.77 -50.42
N LYS A 800 -10.47 1.76 -50.51
CA LYS A 800 -10.58 2.89 -51.44
C LYS A 800 -9.44 2.79 -52.44
N GLY A 801 -9.73 2.24 -53.62
CA GLY A 801 -8.65 1.83 -54.54
C GLY A 801 -7.87 0.65 -53.98
N ASN A 802 -6.57 0.83 -53.71
CA ASN A 802 -5.69 -0.21 -53.12
C ASN A 802 -5.38 0.05 -51.63
N GLU A 803 -5.99 1.06 -51.04
CA GLU A 803 -5.78 1.47 -49.66
C GLU A 803 -6.89 0.92 -48.77
N ILE A 804 -6.52 0.30 -47.65
CA ILE A 804 -7.46 -0.21 -46.64
C ILE A 804 -7.64 0.84 -45.55
N GLY A 805 -8.86 0.99 -45.05
CA GLY A 805 -9.16 1.91 -43.95
C GLY A 805 -10.59 1.77 -43.44
N ALA A 806 -10.92 2.53 -42.41
CA ALA A 806 -12.24 2.51 -41.78
C ALA A 806 -13.12 3.65 -42.31
N LEU A 807 -14.36 3.32 -42.64
CA LEU A 807 -15.41 4.28 -42.97
C LEU A 807 -16.31 4.48 -41.76
N LEU A 808 -16.28 5.68 -41.18
CA LEU A 808 -17.20 6.10 -40.13
C LEU A 808 -18.39 6.81 -40.77
N ILE A 809 -19.59 6.24 -40.63
CA ILE A 809 -20.79 6.62 -41.37
C ILE A 809 -21.83 7.15 -40.40
N ASP A 810 -22.24 8.40 -40.60
CA ASP A 810 -23.37 9.02 -39.91
C ASP A 810 -24.67 8.56 -40.58
N TYR A 811 -25.45 7.74 -39.87
CA TYR A 811 -26.59 7.04 -40.42
C TYR A 811 -27.89 7.38 -39.69
N ASP A 812 -28.94 7.70 -40.47
CA ASP A 812 -30.29 7.86 -39.98
C ASP A 812 -31.01 6.51 -40.00
N PHE A 813 -31.06 5.85 -38.84
CA PHE A 813 -31.67 4.53 -38.67
C PHE A 813 -33.19 4.53 -38.88
N ASP A 814 -33.86 5.67 -38.67
CA ASP A 814 -35.32 5.76 -38.82
C ASP A 814 -35.74 5.98 -40.27
N ASN A 815 -34.95 6.77 -41.02
CA ASN A 815 -35.21 7.04 -42.44
C ASN A 815 -34.38 6.19 -43.40
N ASN A 816 -33.55 5.28 -42.88
CA ASN A 816 -32.70 4.38 -43.64
C ASN A 816 -31.80 5.11 -44.67
N LYS A 817 -31.02 6.09 -44.20
CA LYS A 817 -30.27 7.00 -45.07
C LYS A 817 -28.90 7.38 -44.49
N VAL A 818 -27.87 7.38 -45.35
CA VAL A 818 -26.55 7.97 -45.03
C VAL A 818 -26.65 9.50 -45.01
N LEU A 819 -26.26 10.10 -43.90
CA LEU A 819 -26.24 11.55 -43.69
C LEU A 819 -24.87 12.14 -44.06
N ASN A 820 -23.79 11.51 -43.59
CA ASN A 820 -22.41 11.91 -43.82
C ASN A 820 -21.47 10.72 -43.63
N TYR A 821 -20.20 10.84 -44.03
CA TYR A 821 -19.19 9.82 -43.76
C TYR A 821 -17.77 10.40 -43.73
N LYS A 822 -16.87 9.71 -43.04
CA LYS A 822 -15.43 10.03 -42.97
C LYS A 822 -14.63 8.76 -43.20
N TYR A 823 -13.64 8.82 -44.09
CA TYR A 823 -12.69 7.74 -44.32
C TYR A 823 -11.40 8.02 -43.55
N THR A 824 -10.93 7.01 -42.81
CA THR A 824 -9.67 7.01 -42.07
C THR A 824 -8.77 5.92 -42.66
N LEU A 825 -7.62 6.32 -43.20
CA LEU A 825 -6.65 5.40 -43.77
C LEU A 825 -6.01 4.56 -42.66
N ARG A 826 -5.79 3.26 -42.90
CA ARG A 826 -4.98 2.43 -42.02
C ARG A 826 -3.50 2.73 -42.29
N ASP A 827 -2.91 3.58 -41.47
CA ASP A 827 -1.50 3.95 -41.54
C ASP A 827 -0.64 2.80 -41.00
N ASN A 828 0.19 2.19 -41.85
CA ASN A 828 1.21 1.19 -41.46
C ASN A 828 2.49 1.86 -40.95
#